data_AF-D0LUV0-F1
#
_entry.id   AF-D0LUV0-F1
#
_cell.length_a   1.000
_cell.length_b   1.000
_cell.length_c   1.000
_cell.angle_alpha   90.00
_cell.angle_beta   90.00
_cell.angle_gamma   90.00
#
_symmetry.space_group_name_H-M   'P 1'
#
loop_
_entity.id
_entity.type
_entity.pdbx_description
1 polymer ?
#
loop_
_entity_poly.entity_id
_entity_poly.type
_entity_poly.pdbx_seq_one_letter_code
_entity_poly.pdbx_strand_id
1 'polypeptide(L)'
;MDQPRTAPAIESSAERAPRGRRILWRTTQVVLGLLAGLALAELGFWWRDQGAFPHVNVYLPDAELGARLEPGAEQGFKLRDNPLTHIRINADGYRGAELPPPAEDEILVVGDSQVFGLGVEQDETFSAQLAKLSGRPVVNGGVPTYGPGEYTAVAREMLEKRSPSTVVYVVNMANDLFETKRPNRERHAIWDGWAVRIETAPADTVEFPGRRWLMSRSHAVYALRRWNHSADPTVDLGFASEGTWNDLVDWGAQAGELHADARAEADKARSERSDKLRALEADIDAAEGEVERLLVLSNPDAEYGEDNLRLQAARASPGDIVIDDLAEEGRSVVVTAGLLQAGVLYRHQLLRRAARGPQNQHTRDLLSTAANRDELLQQRLAVHSQTAAETRVPSVLEPQLRELEALCEQHGAELVVVALPIDVQVSADEWAKYGVDEPLDMEPTRVLLADLVASAEGMGVRALDVTAPLAEVAARQPAFLDGDIHLTPAGHRAVAEALAAKLSEPAPLPQPEPGLPEGRTRVPPPAAWRGILEATVRGSSALRCQTYMVAEWLRVSCLREGRRHVPSGIAVESGGHGEAMTLVTGEAATLVAPLLRGDELVASFRWSDRARTLVARWPEDAERPRMWFEDRGQEGAPYQEDEAATMLCDCYKELYSERDCAVDEYGYPNTSQCEPICVGAYGEISDACLAAYEVDCAKLEACARGELEAQPPCPAGEVNLATTGQCVALCSDERPCAEGTCTPYRGAQVCR
;
A
#
# COMPACT_ATOMS: atom_id res chain seq x y z
N MET A 1 -17.49 57.82 120.32
CA MET A 1 -16.42 58.09 119.35
C MET A 1 -15.93 56.74 118.88
N ASP A 2 -16.06 56.30 117.64
CA ASP A 2 -16.66 56.85 116.42
C ASP A 2 -17.10 55.66 115.56
N GLN A 3 -18.16 55.89 114.80
CA GLN A 3 -18.70 55.03 113.73
C GLN A 3 -17.93 55.32 112.41
N PRO A 4 -18.14 54.65 111.24
CA PRO A 4 -18.93 53.43 110.93
C PRO A 4 -18.46 52.57 109.70
N ARG A 5 -19.34 51.63 109.27
CA ARG A 5 -19.61 51.10 107.89
C ARG A 5 -18.64 50.04 107.33
N THR A 6 -19.01 48.99 106.56
CA THR A 6 -20.24 48.45 105.93
C THR A 6 -19.96 47.06 105.31
N ALA A 7 -21.00 46.22 105.29
CA ALA A 7 -21.33 45.10 104.36
C ALA A 7 -20.58 43.74 104.45
N PRO A 8 -21.31 42.59 104.46
CA PRO A 8 -20.73 41.26 104.29
C PRO A 8 -20.71 40.88 102.80
N ALA A 9 -19.60 40.34 102.31
CA ALA A 9 -19.51 39.75 100.97
C ALA A 9 -19.50 38.22 101.07
N ILE A 10 -20.39 37.62 100.30
CA ILE A 10 -20.67 36.19 100.17
C ILE A 10 -19.45 35.47 99.58
N GLU A 11 -18.88 34.52 100.31
CA GLU A 11 -17.90 33.57 99.76
C GLU A 11 -18.62 32.57 98.86
N SER A 12 -18.51 32.75 97.54
CA SER A 12 -18.87 31.72 96.57
C SER A 12 -17.67 30.78 96.38
N SER A 13 -17.79 29.56 96.88
CA SER A 13 -16.87 28.45 96.60
C SER A 13 -17.01 28.00 95.14
N ALA A 14 -16.30 28.65 94.23
CA ALA A 14 -16.16 28.15 92.85
C ALA A 14 -15.08 27.06 92.81
N GLU A 15 -15.51 25.80 92.80
CA GLU A 15 -14.67 24.64 92.53
C GLU A 15 -13.85 24.88 91.25
N ARG A 16 -12.52 25.00 91.39
CA ARG A 16 -11.61 25.12 90.25
C ARG A 16 -11.58 23.79 89.52
N ALA A 17 -12.21 23.73 88.34
CA ALA A 17 -12.08 22.60 87.43
C ALA A 17 -10.60 22.19 87.26
N PRO A 18 -10.27 20.88 87.29
CA PRO A 18 -8.90 20.40 87.31
C PRO A 18 -8.12 20.91 86.10
N ARG A 19 -6.86 21.36 86.31
CA ARG A 19 -5.97 21.96 85.30
C ARG A 19 -5.95 21.20 83.96
N GLY A 20 -6.07 19.87 83.98
CA GLY A 20 -6.14 19.03 82.77
C GLY A 20 -7.34 19.31 81.86
N ARG A 21 -8.52 19.64 82.41
CA ARG A 21 -9.73 19.92 81.64
C ARG A 21 -9.65 21.25 80.88
N ARG A 22 -8.92 22.23 81.42
CA ARG A 22 -8.66 23.52 80.75
C ARG A 22 -7.61 23.41 79.64
N ILE A 23 -6.58 22.59 79.84
CA ILE A 23 -5.56 22.32 78.80
C ILE A 23 -6.23 21.57 77.65
N LEU A 24 -6.96 20.49 77.94
CA LEU A 24 -7.71 19.75 76.93
C LEU A 24 -8.66 20.65 76.14
N TRP A 25 -9.45 21.50 76.80
CA TRP A 25 -10.34 22.44 76.15
C TRP A 25 -9.62 23.43 75.22
N ARG A 26 -8.50 24.00 75.67
CA ARG A 26 -7.69 24.92 74.85
C ARG A 26 -7.05 24.21 73.66
N THR A 27 -6.51 23.01 73.86
CA THR A 27 -5.98 22.17 72.78
C THR A 27 -7.08 21.84 71.76
N THR A 28 -8.27 21.46 72.22
CA THR A 28 -9.43 21.22 71.34
C THR A 28 -9.81 22.48 70.56
N GLN A 29 -9.85 23.66 71.19
CA GLN A 29 -10.14 24.92 70.49
C GLN A 29 -9.09 25.25 69.41
N VAL A 30 -7.80 25.04 69.69
CA VAL A 30 -6.73 25.24 68.70
C VAL A 30 -6.85 24.25 67.55
N VAL A 31 -7.08 22.96 67.84
CA VAL A 31 -7.26 21.94 66.80
C VAL A 31 -8.49 22.25 65.95
N LEU A 32 -9.62 22.60 66.55
CA LEU A 32 -10.83 22.98 65.81
C LEU A 32 -10.61 24.24 64.96
N GLY A 33 -9.89 25.24 65.48
CA GLY A 33 -9.54 26.43 64.72
C GLY A 33 -8.63 26.14 63.52
N LEU A 34 -7.64 25.26 63.69
CA LEU A 34 -6.78 24.81 62.60
C LEU A 34 -7.54 24.01 61.55
N LEU A 35 -8.40 23.07 61.97
CA LEU A 35 -9.24 22.29 61.05
C LEU A 35 -10.20 23.19 60.28
N ALA A 36 -10.83 24.17 60.93
CA ALA A 36 -11.68 25.15 60.27
C ALA A 36 -10.89 26.01 59.27
N GLY A 37 -9.69 26.45 59.63
CA GLY A 37 -8.80 27.21 58.74
C GLY A 37 -8.38 26.41 57.51
N LEU A 38 -8.00 25.14 57.69
CA LEU A 38 -7.65 24.23 56.58
C LEU A 38 -8.86 23.95 55.68
N ALA A 39 -10.05 23.75 56.26
CA ALA A 39 -11.27 23.56 55.48
C ALA A 39 -11.66 24.81 54.66
N LEU A 40 -11.50 26.00 55.23
CA LEU A 40 -11.72 27.26 54.50
C LEU A 40 -10.69 27.48 53.40
N ALA A 41 -9.42 27.13 53.64
CA ALA A 41 -8.38 27.19 52.62
C ALA A 41 -8.68 26.23 51.46
N GLU A 42 -9.02 24.97 51.77
CA GLU A 42 -9.41 23.97 50.78
C GLU A 42 -10.62 24.45 49.96
N LEU A 43 -11.67 24.94 50.61
CA LEU A 43 -12.86 25.48 49.92
C LEU A 43 -12.51 26.69 49.04
N GLY A 44 -11.63 27.57 49.51
CA GLY A 44 -11.18 28.74 48.76
C GLY A 44 -10.41 28.35 47.49
N PHE A 45 -9.49 27.39 47.58
CA PHE A 45 -8.76 26.87 46.42
C PHE A 45 -9.65 26.03 45.50
N TRP A 46 -10.54 25.22 46.05
CA TRP A 46 -11.54 24.47 45.29
C TRP A 46 -12.42 25.42 44.46
N TRP A 47 -12.89 26.52 45.05
CA TRP A 47 -13.71 27.51 44.32
C TRP A 47 -12.91 28.27 43.25
N ARG A 48 -11.65 28.62 43.55
CA ARG A 48 -10.71 29.20 42.57
C ARG A 48 -10.52 28.28 41.37
N ASP A 49 -10.33 27.00 41.62
CA ASP A 49 -10.06 25.97 40.62
C ASP A 49 -11.34 25.37 40.01
N GLN A 50 -12.52 25.86 40.42
CA GLN A 50 -13.83 25.34 40.00
C GLN A 50 -13.99 23.83 40.25
N GLY A 51 -13.33 23.32 41.29
CA GLY A 51 -13.32 21.90 41.65
C GLY A 51 -12.59 21.00 40.66
N ALA A 52 -11.72 21.56 39.82
CA ALA A 52 -11.02 20.83 38.77
C ALA A 52 -9.49 20.90 38.87
N PHE A 53 -8.83 19.93 38.24
CA PHE A 53 -7.37 19.88 38.10
C PHE A 53 -6.96 20.01 36.63
N PRO A 54 -5.78 20.58 36.33
CA PRO A 54 -5.30 20.76 34.96
C PRO A 54 -4.63 19.52 34.36
N HIS A 55 -4.49 18.44 35.12
CA HIS A 55 -4.01 17.13 34.63
C HIS A 55 -4.86 16.01 35.22
N VAL A 56 -4.93 14.88 34.53
CA VAL A 56 -5.58 13.66 35.03
C VAL A 56 -4.81 13.11 36.23
N ASN A 57 -5.52 12.79 37.30
CA ASN A 57 -4.92 12.36 38.57
C ASN A 57 -5.58 11.12 39.19
N VAL A 58 -6.18 10.30 38.33
CA VAL A 58 -6.88 9.06 38.68
C VAL A 58 -6.14 7.83 38.15
N TYR A 59 -4.79 7.85 38.15
CA TYR A 59 -3.98 6.73 37.71
C TYR A 59 -3.67 5.72 38.83
N LEU A 60 -3.49 4.47 38.41
CA LEU A 60 -2.95 3.36 39.18
C LEU A 60 -1.68 2.84 38.48
N PRO A 61 -0.63 2.45 39.22
CA PRO A 61 0.53 1.82 38.62
C PRO A 61 0.15 0.45 38.03
N ASP A 62 0.70 0.15 36.86
CA ASP A 62 0.55 -1.15 36.18
C ASP A 62 1.92 -1.66 35.74
N ALA A 63 2.19 -2.96 35.90
CA ALA A 63 3.50 -3.52 35.63
C ALA A 63 3.80 -3.69 34.12
N GLU A 64 2.74 -3.82 33.31
CA GLU A 64 2.83 -4.02 31.87
C GLU A 64 2.69 -2.69 31.14
N LEU A 65 1.61 -1.95 31.43
CA LEU A 65 1.26 -0.70 30.75
C LEU A 65 1.85 0.55 31.42
N GLY A 66 2.53 0.40 32.56
CA GLY A 66 3.03 1.51 33.39
C GLY A 66 1.93 2.20 34.21
N ALA A 67 0.77 2.44 33.59
CA ALA A 67 -0.38 3.11 34.18
C ALA A 67 -1.70 2.45 33.76
N ARG A 68 -2.71 2.48 34.63
CA ARG A 68 -4.13 2.26 34.30
C ARG A 68 -4.98 3.32 34.98
N LEU A 69 -6.21 3.52 34.53
CA LEU A 69 -7.14 4.44 35.18
C LEU A 69 -7.84 3.74 36.37
N GLU A 70 -8.09 4.49 37.44
CA GLU A 70 -8.75 4.01 38.66
C GLU A 70 -10.24 3.77 38.38
N PRO A 71 -10.73 2.50 38.46
CA PRO A 71 -12.13 2.21 38.17
C PRO A 71 -13.09 2.94 39.11
N GLY A 72 -14.17 3.51 38.55
CA GLY A 72 -15.16 4.27 39.30
C GLY A 72 -14.71 5.66 39.75
N ALA A 73 -13.53 6.12 39.34
CA ALA A 73 -13.05 7.45 39.67
C ALA A 73 -13.77 8.55 38.88
N GLU A 74 -13.95 9.70 39.53
CA GLU A 74 -14.48 10.91 38.92
C GLU A 74 -13.53 12.08 39.19
N GLN A 75 -13.38 12.97 38.20
CA GLN A 75 -12.51 14.14 38.26
C GLN A 75 -13.09 15.28 37.42
N GLY A 76 -13.09 16.50 37.95
CA GLY A 76 -13.21 17.72 37.14
C GLY A 76 -11.87 18.06 36.47
N PHE A 77 -11.88 18.29 35.16
CA PHE A 77 -10.72 18.66 34.39
C PHE A 77 -10.87 20.05 33.79
N LYS A 78 -9.86 20.90 34.00
CA LYS A 78 -9.85 22.24 33.40
C LYS A 78 -8.43 22.67 33.07
N LEU A 79 -8.17 22.84 31.78
CA LEU A 79 -6.90 23.31 31.26
C LEU A 79 -7.00 24.79 30.87
N ARG A 80 -6.23 25.64 31.55
CA ARG A 80 -6.23 27.10 31.30
C ARG A 80 -7.66 27.67 31.32
N ASP A 81 -8.01 28.47 30.31
CA ASP A 81 -9.32 29.11 30.15
C ASP A 81 -10.30 28.27 29.32
N ASN A 82 -9.92 27.03 28.95
CA ASN A 82 -10.83 26.09 28.28
C ASN A 82 -12.00 25.71 29.20
N PRO A 83 -13.13 25.21 28.63
CA PRO A 83 -14.27 24.75 29.41
C PRO A 83 -13.89 23.71 30.48
N LEU A 84 -14.58 23.78 31.63
CA LEU A 84 -14.55 22.72 32.62
C LEU A 84 -15.23 21.48 32.02
N THR A 85 -14.59 20.33 32.14
CA THR A 85 -15.13 19.05 31.68
C THR A 85 -15.07 17.99 32.77
N HIS A 86 -15.90 16.95 32.64
CA HIS A 86 -16.00 15.90 33.62
C HIS A 86 -15.44 14.58 33.09
N ILE A 87 -14.57 13.98 33.89
CA ILE A 87 -13.99 12.67 33.63
C ILE A 87 -14.66 11.68 34.58
N ARG A 88 -15.19 10.61 34.02
CA ARG A 88 -15.66 9.43 34.74
C ARG A 88 -15.01 8.19 34.16
N ILE A 89 -14.47 7.35 35.04
CA ILE A 89 -13.89 6.05 34.69
C ILE A 89 -14.89 4.96 35.09
N ASN A 90 -15.23 4.09 34.17
CA ASN A 90 -16.16 2.98 34.41
C ASN A 90 -15.51 1.84 35.22
N ALA A 91 -16.28 0.80 35.53
CA ALA A 91 -15.80 -0.34 36.31
C ALA A 91 -14.66 -1.13 35.62
N ASP A 92 -14.54 -1.04 34.30
CA ASP A 92 -13.51 -1.70 33.50
C ASP A 92 -12.21 -0.87 33.39
N GLY A 93 -12.18 0.34 33.94
CA GLY A 93 -10.99 1.20 33.91
C GLY A 93 -10.85 2.04 32.65
N TYR A 94 -11.95 2.31 31.94
CA TYR A 94 -11.97 3.15 30.74
C TYR A 94 -12.85 4.38 30.92
N ARG A 95 -12.59 5.43 30.15
CA ARG A 95 -13.40 6.64 30.21
C ARG A 95 -14.79 6.36 29.66
N GLY A 96 -15.81 6.67 30.45
CA GLY A 96 -17.18 6.70 29.96
C GLY A 96 -18.20 6.13 30.93
N ALA A 97 -19.36 5.79 30.37
CA ALA A 97 -20.40 5.05 31.05
C ALA A 97 -19.97 3.60 31.24
N GLU A 98 -20.70 2.86 32.08
CA GLU A 98 -20.51 1.41 32.18
C GLU A 98 -20.68 0.77 30.81
N LEU A 99 -19.74 -0.12 30.46
CA LEU A 99 -19.80 -0.79 29.17
C LEU A 99 -21.03 -1.70 29.13
N PRO A 100 -21.81 -1.67 28.03
CA PRO A 100 -22.86 -2.66 27.83
C PRO A 100 -22.24 -4.06 27.67
N PRO A 101 -23.06 -5.14 27.71
CA PRO A 101 -22.61 -6.45 27.28
C PRO A 101 -21.97 -6.38 25.88
N PRO A 102 -20.93 -7.18 25.59
CA PRO A 102 -20.30 -7.20 24.27
C PRO A 102 -21.32 -7.42 23.15
N ALA A 103 -21.14 -6.73 22.04
CA ALA A 103 -21.97 -6.82 20.86
C ALA A 103 -21.16 -7.30 19.66
N GLU A 104 -21.80 -8.02 18.73
CA GLU A 104 -21.14 -8.61 17.56
C GLU A 104 -20.53 -7.55 16.63
N ASP A 105 -21.15 -6.37 16.51
CA ASP A 105 -20.72 -5.27 15.66
C ASP A 105 -19.95 -4.17 16.41
N GLU A 106 -19.47 -4.44 17.63
CA GLU A 106 -18.77 -3.48 18.48
C GLU A 106 -17.47 -2.96 17.83
N ILE A 107 -17.20 -1.67 18.01
CA ILE A 107 -15.97 -0.99 17.61
C ILE A 107 -15.15 -0.68 18.85
N LEU A 108 -13.89 -1.10 18.89
CA LEU A 108 -12.91 -0.64 19.86
C LEU A 108 -12.09 0.49 19.25
N VAL A 109 -11.94 1.60 19.97
CA VAL A 109 -11.05 2.69 19.57
C VAL A 109 -9.90 2.78 20.58
N VAL A 110 -8.66 2.57 20.14
CA VAL A 110 -7.45 2.63 20.97
C VAL A 110 -6.56 3.79 20.56
N GLY A 111 -5.90 4.40 21.55
CA GLY A 111 -4.98 5.52 21.39
C GLY A 111 -4.69 6.19 22.74
N ASP A 112 -4.14 7.40 22.70
CA ASP A 112 -3.73 8.17 23.88
C ASP A 112 -4.83 9.08 24.45
N SER A 113 -4.42 10.26 24.92
CA SER A 113 -5.24 11.35 25.42
C SER A 113 -6.19 11.93 24.38
N GLN A 114 -5.91 11.80 23.09
CA GLN A 114 -6.81 12.22 22.01
C GLN A 114 -8.01 11.27 21.92
N VAL A 115 -7.78 9.95 21.97
CA VAL A 115 -8.89 8.98 22.04
C VAL A 115 -9.65 9.12 23.36
N PHE A 116 -8.93 9.29 24.47
CA PHE A 116 -9.55 9.57 25.77
C PHE A 116 -10.46 10.82 25.71
N GLY A 117 -10.13 11.81 24.87
CA GLY A 117 -10.88 13.05 24.67
C GLY A 117 -10.58 14.11 25.72
N LEU A 118 -9.30 14.29 26.06
CA LEU A 118 -8.90 15.21 27.11
C LEU A 118 -9.39 16.64 26.80
N GLY A 119 -10.14 17.23 27.74
CA GLY A 119 -10.66 18.59 27.60
C GLY A 119 -12.03 18.72 26.90
N VAL A 120 -12.70 17.61 26.56
CA VAL A 120 -14.11 17.60 26.11
C VAL A 120 -14.99 16.76 27.03
N GLU A 121 -16.31 16.96 27.00
CA GLU A 121 -17.25 16.10 27.75
C GLU A 121 -17.33 14.68 27.16
N GLN A 122 -17.80 13.72 27.96
CA GLN A 122 -17.83 12.31 27.57
C GLN A 122 -18.58 12.07 26.24
N ASP A 123 -19.71 12.73 26.04
CA ASP A 123 -20.54 12.55 24.85
C ASP A 123 -20.06 13.38 23.65
N GLU A 124 -19.03 14.20 23.83
CA GLU A 124 -18.35 15.00 22.81
C GLU A 124 -17.12 14.30 22.23
N THR A 125 -16.60 13.26 22.91
CA THR A 125 -15.49 12.45 22.39
C THR A 125 -15.81 11.85 21.02
N PHE A 126 -14.80 11.69 20.17
CA PHE A 126 -15.04 11.15 18.83
C PHE A 126 -15.51 9.69 18.87
N SER A 127 -15.16 8.91 19.89
CA SER A 127 -15.74 7.59 20.12
C SER A 127 -17.25 7.67 20.38
N ALA A 128 -17.71 8.62 21.22
CA ALA A 128 -19.13 8.81 21.49
C ALA A 128 -19.90 9.36 20.28
N GLN A 129 -19.29 10.26 19.51
CA GLN A 129 -19.86 10.77 18.26
C GLN A 129 -19.91 9.67 17.19
N LEU A 130 -18.88 8.83 17.09
CA LEU A 130 -18.86 7.67 16.19
C LEU A 130 -19.97 6.69 16.52
N ALA A 131 -20.23 6.42 17.81
CA ALA A 131 -21.36 5.56 18.22
C ALA A 131 -22.71 6.13 17.74
N LYS A 132 -22.89 7.46 17.85
CA LYS A 132 -24.10 8.15 17.38
C LYS A 132 -24.25 8.09 15.85
N LEU A 133 -23.15 8.24 15.12
CA LEU A 133 -23.14 8.30 13.65
C LEU A 133 -23.25 6.92 12.99
N SER A 134 -22.53 5.93 13.52
CA SER A 134 -22.52 4.56 12.98
C SER A 134 -23.70 3.72 13.48
N GLY A 135 -24.31 4.08 14.61
CA GLY A 135 -25.32 3.26 15.28
C GLY A 135 -24.76 2.00 15.96
N ARG A 136 -23.43 1.80 15.92
CA ARG A 136 -22.73 0.65 16.49
C ARG A 136 -22.26 0.97 17.92
N PRO A 137 -22.17 -0.02 18.83
CA PRO A 137 -21.50 0.16 20.12
C PRO A 137 -20.03 0.51 19.93
N VAL A 138 -19.55 1.54 20.64
CA VAL A 138 -18.15 1.98 20.57
C VAL A 138 -17.54 2.00 21.96
N VAL A 139 -16.43 1.29 22.14
CA VAL A 139 -15.61 1.31 23.35
C VAL A 139 -14.47 2.30 23.17
N ASN A 140 -14.40 3.29 24.06
CA ASN A 140 -13.26 4.20 24.15
C ASN A 140 -12.16 3.54 24.99
N GLY A 141 -11.16 2.97 24.32
CA GLY A 141 -9.98 2.35 24.91
C GLY A 141 -8.82 3.34 25.15
N GLY A 142 -9.06 4.64 24.98
CA GLY A 142 -8.02 5.66 25.09
C GLY A 142 -7.57 5.88 26.53
N VAL A 143 -6.26 5.93 26.75
CA VAL A 143 -5.67 6.24 28.05
C VAL A 143 -4.55 7.24 27.84
N PRO A 144 -4.56 8.41 28.51
CA PRO A 144 -3.45 9.34 28.38
C PRO A 144 -2.14 8.68 28.83
N THR A 145 -1.02 9.11 28.24
CA THR A 145 0.33 8.56 28.37
C THR A 145 0.61 7.27 27.61
N TYR A 146 -0.39 6.58 27.07
CA TYR A 146 -0.13 5.37 26.26
C TYR A 146 0.46 5.76 24.92
N GLY A 147 1.33 4.89 24.41
CA GLY A 147 1.81 4.94 23.03
C GLY A 147 1.49 3.64 22.28
N PRO A 148 2.04 3.46 21.07
CA PRO A 148 1.69 2.35 20.18
C PRO A 148 1.75 0.95 20.82
N GLY A 149 2.78 0.68 21.63
CA GLY A 149 2.91 -0.61 22.32
C GLY A 149 1.77 -0.89 23.30
N GLU A 150 1.35 0.14 24.04
CA GLU A 150 0.24 0.02 24.99
C GLU A 150 -1.12 -0.08 24.29
N TYR A 151 -1.30 0.59 23.14
CA TYR A 151 -2.52 0.45 22.33
C TYR A 151 -2.71 -0.99 21.87
N THR A 152 -1.65 -1.64 21.39
CA THR A 152 -1.66 -3.05 20.96
C THR A 152 -1.99 -3.99 22.14
N ALA A 153 -1.47 -3.70 23.33
CA ALA A 153 -1.80 -4.47 24.53
C ALA A 153 -3.27 -4.31 24.94
N VAL A 154 -3.83 -3.10 24.87
CA VAL A 154 -5.28 -2.85 25.10
C VAL A 154 -6.12 -3.56 24.03
N ALA A 155 -5.73 -3.49 22.76
CA ALA A 155 -6.43 -4.18 21.68
C ALA A 155 -6.46 -5.69 21.92
N ARG A 156 -5.34 -6.30 22.32
CA ARG A 156 -5.27 -7.72 22.70
C ARG A 156 -6.22 -8.07 23.84
N GLU A 157 -6.17 -7.30 24.93
CA GLU A 157 -7.04 -7.50 26.09
C GLU A 157 -8.53 -7.44 25.70
N MET A 158 -8.91 -6.51 24.84
CA MET A 158 -10.29 -6.30 24.41
C MET A 158 -10.77 -7.30 23.35
N LEU A 159 -9.89 -7.73 22.44
CA LEU A 159 -10.17 -8.80 21.48
C LEU A 159 -10.51 -10.11 22.20
N GLU A 160 -9.78 -10.43 23.27
CA GLU A 160 -10.04 -11.61 24.11
C GLU A 160 -11.31 -11.49 24.95
N LYS A 161 -11.57 -10.30 25.53
CA LYS A 161 -12.69 -10.10 26.47
C LYS A 161 -14.04 -9.82 25.82
N ARG A 162 -14.03 -9.10 24.70
CA ARG A 162 -15.24 -8.53 24.09
C ARG A 162 -15.42 -8.91 22.63
N SER A 163 -14.34 -9.34 21.95
CA SER A 163 -14.36 -9.71 20.53
C SER A 163 -15.00 -8.65 19.63
N PRO A 164 -14.57 -7.37 19.68
CA PRO A 164 -15.06 -6.35 18.79
C PRO A 164 -14.77 -6.72 17.33
N SER A 165 -15.74 -6.49 16.45
CA SER A 165 -15.61 -6.68 15.00
C SER A 165 -14.66 -5.68 14.32
N THR A 166 -14.38 -4.54 14.96
CA THR A 166 -13.51 -3.51 14.40
C THR A 166 -12.62 -2.91 15.48
N VAL A 167 -11.33 -2.77 15.19
CA VAL A 167 -10.35 -2.06 16.03
C VAL A 167 -9.88 -0.83 15.26
N VAL A 168 -10.18 0.36 15.79
CA VAL A 168 -9.68 1.64 15.30
C VAL A 168 -8.45 2.02 16.11
N TYR A 169 -7.31 2.09 15.44
CA TYR A 169 -6.01 2.41 15.98
C TYR A 169 -5.62 3.84 15.62
N VAL A 170 -5.73 4.76 16.56
CA VAL A 170 -5.47 6.19 16.34
C VAL A 170 -4.02 6.49 16.69
N VAL A 171 -3.25 6.87 15.68
CA VAL A 171 -1.86 7.28 15.84
C VAL A 171 -1.78 8.81 15.87
N ASN A 172 -1.44 9.35 17.02
CA ASN A 172 -1.19 10.77 17.25
C ASN A 172 0.24 11.14 16.86
N MET A 173 0.39 11.95 15.80
CA MET A 173 1.69 12.38 15.30
C MET A 173 2.49 13.23 16.29
N ALA A 174 1.86 13.76 17.34
CA ALA A 174 2.52 14.60 18.34
C ALA A 174 3.52 13.83 19.21
N ASN A 175 3.28 12.53 19.46
CA ASN A 175 4.03 11.73 20.44
C ASN A 175 4.29 10.29 19.99
N ASP A 176 3.36 9.64 19.27
CA ASP A 176 3.41 8.19 19.06
C ASP A 176 4.65 7.70 18.30
N LEU A 177 5.16 8.51 17.37
CA LEU A 177 6.38 8.19 16.63
C LEU A 177 7.59 8.10 17.57
N PHE A 178 7.62 8.89 18.65
CA PHE A 178 8.67 8.85 19.67
C PHE A 178 8.49 7.68 20.64
N GLU A 179 7.24 7.37 20.98
CA GLU A 179 6.89 6.39 22.00
C GLU A 179 6.97 4.95 21.51
N THR A 180 6.97 4.72 20.19
CA THR A 180 7.04 3.38 19.58
C THR A 180 8.21 2.51 20.04
N LYS A 181 9.34 3.13 20.43
CA LYS A 181 10.55 2.43 20.93
C LYS A 181 10.71 2.51 22.45
N ARG A 182 9.79 3.18 23.16
CA ARG A 182 9.91 3.48 24.59
C ARG A 182 8.58 3.24 25.30
N PRO A 183 8.39 2.02 25.86
CA PRO A 183 7.17 1.67 26.59
C PRO A 183 6.84 2.69 27.68
N ASN A 184 5.56 2.90 27.95
CA ASN A 184 5.08 3.92 28.90
C ASN A 184 5.68 3.77 30.30
N ARG A 185 5.90 2.53 30.76
CA ARG A 185 6.56 2.22 32.05
C ARG A 185 8.00 2.75 32.18
N GLU A 186 8.64 3.08 31.08
CA GLU A 186 9.99 3.67 31.03
C GLU A 186 9.96 5.19 30.88
N ARG A 187 8.80 5.77 30.53
CA ARG A 187 8.59 7.21 30.36
C ARG A 187 7.92 7.84 31.58
N HIS A 188 6.99 7.12 32.21
CA HIS A 188 6.15 7.61 33.28
C HIS A 188 6.21 6.77 34.55
N ALA A 189 6.09 7.45 35.69
CA ALA A 189 5.84 6.86 36.99
C ALA A 189 4.52 7.38 37.55
N ILE A 190 3.77 6.52 38.25
CA ILE A 190 2.54 6.95 38.94
C ILE A 190 2.87 7.42 40.35
N TRP A 191 2.64 8.70 40.60
CA TRP A 191 2.88 9.33 41.90
C TRP A 191 1.59 9.91 42.48
N ASP A 192 1.09 9.31 43.56
CA ASP A 192 -0.14 9.75 44.26
C ASP A 192 -1.38 9.87 43.34
N GLY A 193 -1.45 9.10 42.25
CA GLY A 193 -2.55 9.16 41.26
C GLY A 193 -2.23 9.99 40.02
N TRP A 194 -1.12 10.71 39.99
CA TRP A 194 -0.65 11.49 38.84
C TRP A 194 0.34 10.66 38.02
N ALA A 195 0.23 10.69 36.68
CA ALA A 195 1.30 10.23 35.82
C ALA A 195 2.33 11.36 35.69
N VAL A 196 3.57 11.10 36.10
CA VAL A 196 4.67 12.07 36.02
C VAL A 196 5.81 11.47 35.22
N ARG A 197 6.52 12.31 34.46
CA ARG A 197 7.71 11.88 33.71
C ARG A 197 8.75 11.33 34.69
N ILE A 198 9.38 10.22 34.32
CA ILE A 198 10.28 9.48 35.21
C ILE A 198 11.47 10.33 35.69
N GLU A 199 11.93 11.28 34.86
CA GLU A 199 13.02 12.21 35.17
C GLU A 199 12.63 13.23 36.26
N THR A 200 11.33 13.48 36.40
CA THR A 200 10.75 14.42 37.38
C THR A 200 10.09 13.72 38.57
N ALA A 201 10.01 12.38 38.53
CA ALA A 201 9.44 11.60 39.61
C ALA A 201 10.32 11.74 40.87
N PRO A 202 9.72 11.95 42.05
CA PRO A 202 10.50 12.03 43.29
C PRO A 202 11.20 10.70 43.57
N ALA A 203 12.49 10.77 43.88
CA ALA A 203 13.29 9.58 44.20
C ALA A 203 12.76 8.81 45.42
N ASP A 204 12.22 9.54 46.41
CA ASP A 204 11.63 8.97 47.63
C ASP A 204 10.39 9.77 48.07
N THR A 205 9.39 9.07 48.63
CA THR A 205 8.19 9.67 49.22
C THR A 205 8.04 9.29 50.69
N VAL A 206 7.56 10.22 51.52
CA VAL A 206 7.17 9.90 52.90
C VAL A 206 5.74 9.38 52.90
N GLU A 207 5.56 8.08 53.17
CA GLU A 207 4.25 7.43 53.23
C GLU A 207 3.51 7.72 54.55
N PHE A 208 2.21 8.04 54.45
CA PHE A 208 1.32 8.22 55.60
C PHE A 208 -0.15 7.88 55.24
N PRO A 209 -0.99 7.48 56.21
CA PRO A 209 -2.38 7.15 55.94
C PRO A 209 -3.14 8.31 55.29
N GLY A 210 -3.79 8.03 54.17
CA GLY A 210 -4.54 9.04 53.40
C GLY A 210 -3.68 9.96 52.52
N ARG A 211 -2.36 9.68 52.39
CA ARG A 211 -1.44 10.44 51.52
C ARG A 211 -2.00 10.62 50.12
N ARG A 212 -2.29 9.52 49.41
CA ARG A 212 -2.80 9.58 48.04
C ARG A 212 -4.03 10.50 47.92
N TRP A 213 -5.00 10.37 48.82
CA TRP A 213 -6.19 11.22 48.81
C TRP A 213 -5.83 12.69 49.01
N LEU A 214 -5.00 13.00 50.01
CA LEU A 214 -4.56 14.37 50.27
C LEU A 214 -3.79 14.96 49.07
N MET A 215 -2.94 14.17 48.44
CA MET A 215 -2.04 14.62 47.37
C MET A 215 -2.69 14.66 45.97
N SER A 216 -3.80 13.94 45.75
CA SER A 216 -4.58 13.99 44.50
C SER A 216 -5.85 14.82 44.60
N ARG A 217 -6.48 14.92 45.78
CA ARG A 217 -7.82 15.54 45.90
C ARG A 217 -7.84 16.89 46.60
N SER A 218 -6.78 17.31 47.29
CA SER A 218 -6.74 18.64 47.94
C SER A 218 -6.22 19.72 47.00
N HIS A 219 -7.06 20.70 46.71
CA HIS A 219 -6.71 21.90 45.94
C HIS A 219 -5.75 22.81 46.70
N ALA A 220 -5.86 22.89 48.03
CA ALA A 220 -4.93 23.67 48.84
C ALA A 220 -3.52 23.07 48.80
N VAL A 221 -3.40 21.73 48.88
CA VAL A 221 -2.11 21.03 48.77
C VAL A 221 -1.55 21.14 47.36
N TYR A 222 -2.37 21.00 46.32
CA TYR A 222 -1.96 21.20 44.94
C TYR A 222 -1.40 22.62 44.71
N ALA A 223 -2.11 23.64 45.18
CA ALA A 223 -1.67 25.03 45.08
C ALA A 223 -0.35 25.28 45.82
N LEU A 224 -0.18 24.69 47.02
CA LEU A 224 1.06 24.78 47.79
C LEU A 224 2.23 24.11 47.05
N ARG A 225 2.02 22.92 46.47
CA ARG A 225 3.03 22.22 45.67
C ARG A 225 3.45 23.06 44.48
N ARG A 226 2.49 23.58 43.71
CA ARG A 226 2.76 24.45 42.56
C ARG A 226 3.54 25.71 42.96
N TRP A 227 3.20 26.32 44.09
CA TRP A 227 3.93 27.47 44.62
C TRP A 227 5.37 27.13 45.02
N ASN A 228 5.59 25.98 45.67
CA ASN A 228 6.93 25.57 46.09
C ASN A 228 7.85 25.19 44.92
N HIS A 229 7.27 24.86 43.76
CA HIS A 229 7.99 24.46 42.55
C HIS A 229 7.92 25.53 41.44
N SER A 230 7.54 26.77 41.75
CA SER A 230 7.34 27.84 40.75
C SER A 230 8.64 28.51 40.25
N ALA A 231 9.77 27.81 40.26
CA ALA A 231 11.05 28.36 39.77
C ALA A 231 11.33 27.88 38.34
N ASP A 232 11.51 28.88 37.48
CA ASP A 232 11.83 28.89 36.04
C ASP A 232 10.74 28.38 35.07
N PRO A 233 10.04 29.28 34.34
CA PRO A 233 9.23 28.92 33.19
C PRO A 233 10.18 28.66 32.02
N THR A 234 10.94 27.56 32.08
CA THR A 234 11.63 27.09 30.89
C THR A 234 10.54 26.69 29.91
N VAL A 235 10.46 27.45 28.82
CA VAL A 235 9.93 27.04 27.51
C VAL A 235 10.16 25.54 27.36
N ASP A 236 9.13 24.81 26.91
CA ASP A 236 9.14 23.37 26.70
C ASP A 236 10.39 22.94 25.92
N LEU A 237 11.47 22.62 26.64
CA LEU A 237 12.79 22.32 26.07
C LEU A 237 12.81 20.94 25.39
N GLY A 238 11.67 20.26 25.35
CA GLY A 238 11.58 18.86 24.97
C GLY A 238 12.28 17.98 26.00
N PHE A 239 11.58 16.99 26.53
CA PHE A 239 12.19 16.04 27.44
C PHE A 239 12.72 14.88 26.61
N ALA A 240 13.91 14.37 26.97
CA ALA A 240 14.56 13.30 26.22
C ALA A 240 13.65 12.06 26.03
N SER A 241 12.67 11.86 26.92
CA SER A 241 11.66 10.79 26.90
C SER A 241 10.54 10.96 25.87
N GLU A 242 10.27 12.17 25.37
CA GLU A 242 9.09 12.50 24.57
C GLU A 242 9.39 13.19 23.23
N GLY A 243 10.65 13.56 22.98
CA GLY A 243 11.07 14.19 21.73
C GLY A 243 10.75 15.69 21.68
N THR A 244 11.14 16.32 20.57
CA THR A 244 10.96 17.76 20.32
C THR A 244 10.38 18.00 18.93
N TRP A 245 9.84 19.21 18.69
CA TRP A 245 9.38 19.64 17.36
C TRP A 245 10.49 19.57 16.29
N ASN A 246 11.74 19.83 16.67
CA ASN A 246 12.88 19.73 15.75
C ASN A 246 13.14 18.27 15.34
N ASP A 247 12.96 17.32 16.26
CA ASP A 247 13.12 15.89 15.93
C ASP A 247 12.09 15.44 14.88
N LEU A 248 10.84 15.93 14.97
CA LEU A 248 9.81 15.64 13.96
C LEU A 248 10.17 16.21 12.59
N VAL A 249 10.62 17.47 12.54
CA VAL A 249 11.04 18.13 11.28
C VAL A 249 12.23 17.40 10.67
N ASP A 250 13.23 17.05 11.49
CA ASP A 250 14.40 16.28 11.05
C ASP A 250 14.01 14.90 10.52
N TRP A 251 13.04 14.21 11.14
CA TRP A 251 12.52 12.94 10.64
C TRP A 251 11.73 13.10 9.36
N GLY A 252 10.93 14.17 9.22
CA GLY A 252 10.25 14.50 7.96
C GLY A 252 11.24 14.76 6.83
N ALA A 253 12.30 15.51 7.10
CA ALA A 253 13.38 15.75 6.13
C ALA A 253 14.12 14.45 5.75
N GLN A 254 14.49 13.62 6.73
CA GLN A 254 15.12 12.31 6.49
C GLN A 254 14.20 11.37 5.69
N ALA A 255 12.91 11.32 6.01
CA ALA A 255 11.94 10.55 5.22
C ALA A 255 11.86 11.08 3.78
N GLY A 256 11.83 12.41 3.59
CA GLY A 256 11.91 13.03 2.27
C GLY A 256 13.16 12.62 1.48
N GLU A 257 14.33 12.59 2.13
CA GLU A 257 15.57 12.09 1.53
C GLU A 257 15.47 10.59 1.19
N LEU A 258 14.95 9.75 2.07
CA LEU A 258 14.74 8.32 1.80
C LEU A 258 13.80 8.08 0.62
N HIS A 259 12.74 8.88 0.48
CA HIS A 259 11.84 8.82 -0.68
C HIS A 259 12.56 9.24 -1.97
N ALA A 260 13.40 10.28 -1.91
CA ALA A 260 14.19 10.70 -3.06
C ALA A 260 15.22 9.63 -3.46
N ASP A 261 15.90 9.03 -2.48
CA ASP A 261 16.85 7.95 -2.69
C ASP A 261 16.17 6.70 -3.26
N ALA A 262 15.02 6.29 -2.70
CA ALA A 262 14.25 5.14 -3.21
C ALA A 262 13.79 5.36 -4.66
N ARG A 263 13.37 6.58 -5.01
CA ARG A 263 13.04 6.95 -6.40
C ARG A 263 14.27 6.91 -7.29
N ALA A 264 15.39 7.47 -6.85
CA ALA A 264 16.65 7.47 -7.60
C ALA A 264 17.19 6.05 -7.81
N GLU A 265 17.10 5.18 -6.81
CA GLU A 265 17.46 3.77 -6.92
C GLU A 265 16.54 3.02 -7.88
N ALA A 266 15.23 3.25 -7.83
CA ALA A 266 14.29 2.65 -8.76
C ALA A 266 14.50 3.12 -10.21
N ASP A 267 14.78 4.41 -10.42
CA ASP A 267 15.10 4.98 -11.73
C ASP A 267 16.43 4.43 -12.26
N LYS A 268 17.44 4.31 -11.38
CA LYS A 268 18.72 3.68 -11.71
C LYS A 268 18.54 2.21 -12.07
N ALA A 269 17.78 1.45 -11.29
CA ALA A 269 17.49 0.05 -11.57
C ALA A 269 16.73 -0.12 -12.90
N ARG A 270 15.79 0.79 -13.21
CA ARG A 270 15.10 0.84 -14.50
C ARG A 270 16.10 1.11 -15.64
N SER A 271 16.98 2.10 -15.49
CA SER A 271 18.01 2.41 -16.50
C SER A 271 18.98 1.24 -16.69
N GLU A 272 19.52 0.65 -15.62
CA GLU A 272 20.45 -0.47 -15.68
C GLU A 272 19.80 -1.70 -16.34
N ARG A 273 18.51 -1.95 -16.07
CA ARG A 273 17.76 -3.00 -16.74
C ARG A 273 17.59 -2.72 -18.23
N SER A 274 17.20 -1.50 -18.60
CA SER A 274 17.07 -1.08 -19.99
C SER A 274 18.42 -1.20 -20.74
N ASP A 275 19.52 -0.78 -20.11
CA ASP A 275 20.88 -0.92 -20.65
C ASP A 275 21.27 -2.38 -20.82
N LYS A 276 20.94 -3.23 -19.84
CA LYS A 276 21.21 -4.66 -19.90
C LYS A 276 20.40 -5.35 -21.00
N LEU A 277 19.13 -4.98 -21.18
CA LEU A 277 18.30 -5.50 -22.28
C LEU A 277 18.87 -5.09 -23.64
N ARG A 278 19.25 -3.82 -23.82
CA ARG A 278 19.91 -3.33 -25.04
C ARG A 278 21.24 -4.01 -25.32
N ALA A 279 22.05 -4.25 -24.29
CA ALA A 279 23.32 -4.97 -24.42
C ALA A 279 23.09 -6.44 -24.81
N LEU A 280 22.16 -7.12 -24.14
CA LEU A 280 21.80 -8.49 -24.48
C LEU A 280 21.25 -8.61 -25.91
N GLU A 281 20.45 -7.65 -26.37
CA GLU A 281 19.97 -7.60 -27.74
C GLU A 281 21.12 -7.48 -28.74
N ALA A 282 22.08 -6.57 -28.52
CA ALA A 282 23.26 -6.44 -29.37
C ALA A 282 24.13 -7.72 -29.39
N ASP A 283 24.30 -8.37 -28.23
CA ASP A 283 25.04 -9.63 -28.13
C ASP A 283 24.32 -10.80 -28.82
N ILE A 284 22.98 -10.86 -28.72
CA ILE A 284 22.15 -11.83 -29.44
C ILE A 284 22.33 -11.63 -30.94
N ASP A 285 22.17 -10.40 -31.44
CA ASP A 285 22.31 -10.08 -32.86
C ASP A 285 23.70 -10.44 -33.40
N ALA A 286 24.76 -10.15 -32.61
CA ALA A 286 26.12 -10.53 -32.95
C ALA A 286 26.33 -12.06 -32.99
N ALA A 287 25.84 -12.78 -31.97
CA ALA A 287 25.91 -14.23 -31.92
C ALA A 287 25.11 -14.87 -33.05
N GLU A 288 23.96 -14.31 -33.42
CA GLU A 288 23.16 -14.76 -34.54
C GLU A 288 23.88 -14.58 -35.88
N GLY A 289 24.47 -13.41 -36.12
CA GLY A 289 25.27 -13.15 -37.31
C GLY A 289 26.49 -14.07 -37.42
N GLU A 290 27.13 -14.39 -36.29
CA GLU A 290 28.27 -15.31 -36.27
C GLU A 290 27.84 -16.77 -36.52
N VAL A 291 26.72 -17.22 -35.94
CA VAL A 291 26.16 -18.54 -36.25
C VAL A 291 25.85 -18.66 -37.74
N GLU A 292 25.27 -17.63 -38.35
CA GLU A 292 25.00 -17.60 -39.79
C GLU A 292 26.29 -17.69 -40.61
N ARG A 293 27.30 -16.87 -40.30
CA ARG A 293 28.62 -16.92 -40.96
C ARG A 293 29.26 -18.30 -40.88
N LEU A 294 29.25 -18.92 -39.70
CA LEU A 294 29.80 -20.25 -39.48
C LEU A 294 28.98 -21.34 -40.19
N LEU A 295 27.66 -21.17 -40.32
CA LEU A 295 26.80 -22.09 -41.08
C LEU A 295 27.11 -22.05 -42.58
N VAL A 296 27.29 -20.86 -43.15
CA VAL A 296 27.71 -20.68 -44.55
C VAL A 296 29.08 -21.32 -44.78
N LEU A 297 30.07 -21.03 -43.93
CA LEU A 297 31.41 -21.61 -44.04
C LEU A 297 31.43 -23.14 -43.85
N SER A 298 30.51 -23.69 -43.05
CA SER A 298 30.38 -25.15 -42.84
C SER A 298 29.72 -25.86 -44.03
N ASN A 299 29.00 -25.11 -44.87
CA ASN A 299 28.18 -25.61 -45.96
C ASN A 299 28.38 -24.69 -47.17
N PRO A 300 29.51 -24.77 -47.89
CA PRO A 300 29.82 -23.86 -49.00
C PRO A 300 28.78 -23.92 -50.15
N ASP A 301 28.03 -25.01 -50.28
CA ASP A 301 26.89 -25.08 -51.20
C ASP A 301 25.75 -24.11 -50.82
N ALA A 302 25.70 -23.66 -49.56
CA ALA A 302 24.77 -22.67 -49.04
C ALA A 302 25.29 -21.22 -49.18
N GLU A 303 26.47 -21.00 -49.76
CA GLU A 303 27.04 -19.66 -49.97
C GLU A 303 26.30 -18.88 -51.08
N TYR A 304 25.64 -19.58 -52.01
CA TYR A 304 24.93 -18.96 -53.14
C TYR A 304 23.52 -19.54 -53.34
N GLY A 305 22.57 -18.73 -53.83
CA GLY A 305 21.23 -19.19 -54.23
C GLY A 305 20.19 -19.27 -53.09
N GLU A 306 19.24 -20.20 -53.20
CA GLU A 306 18.10 -20.33 -52.27
C GLU A 306 18.50 -20.66 -50.82
N ASP A 307 19.61 -21.35 -50.60
CA ASP A 307 20.03 -21.77 -49.27
C ASP A 307 20.66 -20.64 -48.45
N ASN A 308 21.37 -19.71 -49.10
CA ASN A 308 21.83 -18.46 -48.47
C ASN A 308 20.63 -17.62 -48.04
N LEU A 309 19.66 -17.47 -48.94
CA LEU A 309 18.42 -16.76 -48.67
C LEU A 309 17.63 -17.37 -47.49
N ARG A 310 17.56 -18.71 -47.38
CA ARG A 310 16.96 -19.39 -46.22
C ARG A 310 17.70 -19.07 -44.93
N LEU A 311 19.03 -19.01 -44.95
CA LEU A 311 19.83 -18.65 -43.77
C LEU A 311 19.58 -17.20 -43.33
N GLN A 312 19.54 -16.26 -44.28
CA GLN A 312 19.21 -14.85 -44.00
C GLN A 312 17.76 -14.70 -43.50
N ALA A 313 16.82 -15.47 -44.03
CA ALA A 313 15.44 -15.49 -43.57
C ALA A 313 15.28 -16.05 -42.15
N ALA A 314 16.22 -16.87 -41.65
CA ALA A 314 16.11 -17.51 -40.34
C ALA A 314 16.22 -16.55 -39.14
N ARG A 315 16.72 -15.33 -39.35
CA ARG A 315 16.85 -14.26 -38.33
C ARG A 315 15.83 -13.13 -38.52
N ALA A 316 15.14 -13.11 -39.65
CA ALA A 316 14.30 -11.98 -40.02
C ALA A 316 12.89 -12.09 -39.41
N SER A 317 12.28 -10.94 -39.19
CA SER A 317 10.82 -10.80 -39.11
C SER A 317 10.25 -10.62 -40.51
N PRO A 318 8.95 -10.85 -40.73
CA PRO A 318 8.30 -10.57 -42.03
C PRO A 318 8.60 -9.17 -42.60
N GLY A 319 8.94 -8.19 -41.75
CA GLY A 319 9.31 -6.82 -42.14
C GLY A 319 10.82 -6.47 -42.21
N ASP A 320 11.75 -7.34 -41.80
CA ASP A 320 13.16 -6.95 -41.57
C ASP A 320 14.06 -7.00 -42.83
N ILE A 321 13.56 -7.41 -44.00
CA ILE A 321 14.38 -7.62 -45.20
C ILE A 321 13.92 -6.67 -46.32
N VAL A 322 14.29 -5.39 -46.19
CA VAL A 322 14.37 -4.44 -47.31
C VAL A 322 15.68 -3.69 -47.16
N ILE A 323 16.71 -4.09 -47.91
CA ILE A 323 17.99 -3.35 -48.00
C ILE A 323 18.03 -2.68 -49.38
N ASP A 324 18.20 -1.36 -49.41
CA ASP A 324 18.06 -0.51 -50.61
C ASP A 324 19.40 -0.29 -51.38
N ASP A 325 20.49 -0.97 -50.99
CA ASP A 325 21.86 -0.45 -51.23
C ASP A 325 22.71 -1.14 -52.31
N LEU A 326 22.20 -1.99 -53.21
CA LEU A 326 23.03 -2.50 -54.34
C LEU A 326 22.24 -2.64 -55.65
N ALA A 327 22.72 -1.92 -56.68
CA ALA A 327 22.06 -1.76 -57.97
C ALA A 327 22.29 -2.90 -58.99
N GLU A 328 23.26 -3.80 -58.80
CA GLU A 328 23.51 -4.89 -59.76
C GLU A 328 23.94 -6.19 -59.07
N GLU A 329 23.20 -7.27 -59.35
CA GLU A 329 23.32 -8.66 -58.85
C GLU A 329 22.86 -8.95 -57.40
N GLY A 330 21.56 -9.19 -57.22
CA GLY A 330 21.03 -9.81 -56.00
C GLY A 330 19.50 -9.77 -55.92
N ARG A 331 18.84 -10.91 -56.10
CA ARG A 331 17.38 -11.08 -56.12
C ARG A 331 16.74 -10.62 -54.80
N SER A 332 15.77 -9.70 -54.84
CA SER A 332 14.97 -9.35 -53.66
C SER A 332 13.88 -10.39 -53.45
N VAL A 333 13.81 -10.98 -52.27
CA VAL A 333 12.73 -11.91 -51.93
C VAL A 333 11.89 -11.26 -50.85
N VAL A 334 10.60 -11.03 -51.17
CA VAL A 334 9.57 -10.92 -50.14
C VAL A 334 9.64 -12.20 -49.34
N VAL A 335 10.11 -12.11 -48.12
CA VAL A 335 10.17 -13.24 -47.24
C VAL A 335 8.78 -13.49 -46.68
N THR A 336 8.03 -14.36 -47.36
CA THR A 336 6.77 -14.88 -46.84
C THR A 336 7.02 -15.66 -45.53
N ALA A 337 6.00 -15.76 -44.66
CA ALA A 337 6.07 -16.57 -43.44
C ALA A 337 6.62 -17.98 -43.66
N GLY A 338 6.34 -18.57 -44.83
CA GLY A 338 6.89 -19.87 -45.23
C GLY A 338 8.40 -19.88 -45.46
N LEU A 339 9.00 -18.79 -45.95
CA LEU A 339 10.45 -18.67 -46.13
C LEU A 339 11.17 -18.43 -44.80
N LEU A 340 10.60 -17.63 -43.90
CA LEU A 340 11.10 -17.52 -42.51
C LEU A 340 11.12 -18.89 -41.83
N GLN A 341 10.01 -19.61 -41.91
CA GLN A 341 9.90 -20.95 -41.33
C GLN A 341 10.89 -21.92 -41.99
N ALA A 342 10.99 -21.92 -43.31
CA ALA A 342 11.96 -22.74 -44.04
C ALA A 342 13.39 -22.40 -43.61
N GLY A 343 13.69 -21.12 -43.38
CA GLY A 343 14.97 -20.63 -42.89
C GLY A 343 15.31 -21.16 -41.50
N VAL A 344 14.41 -21.00 -40.53
CA VAL A 344 14.60 -21.50 -39.15
C VAL A 344 14.74 -23.02 -39.14
N LEU A 345 13.91 -23.74 -39.91
CA LEU A 345 14.01 -25.20 -40.05
C LEU A 345 15.34 -25.62 -40.68
N TYR A 346 15.77 -24.92 -41.73
CA TYR A 346 17.03 -25.18 -42.42
C TYR A 346 18.22 -24.95 -41.48
N ARG A 347 18.26 -23.82 -40.76
CA ARG A 347 19.25 -23.54 -39.72
C ARG A 347 19.29 -24.65 -38.68
N HIS A 348 18.14 -25.07 -38.18
CA HIS A 348 18.05 -26.12 -37.18
C HIS A 348 18.50 -27.50 -37.72
N GLN A 349 18.22 -27.79 -38.99
CA GLN A 349 18.70 -28.99 -39.68
C GLN A 349 20.22 -28.97 -39.80
N LEU A 350 20.82 -27.83 -40.18
CA LEU A 350 22.26 -27.69 -40.29
C LEU A 350 22.96 -27.82 -38.94
N LEU A 351 22.43 -27.20 -37.87
CA LEU A 351 22.94 -27.36 -36.50
C LEU A 351 22.88 -28.82 -36.03
N ARG A 352 21.77 -29.54 -36.31
CA ARG A 352 21.65 -30.97 -36.01
C ARG A 352 22.65 -31.81 -36.81
N ARG A 353 22.89 -31.46 -38.07
CA ARG A 353 23.88 -32.13 -38.93
C ARG A 353 25.29 -31.91 -38.40
N ALA A 354 25.62 -30.67 -38.01
CA ALA A 354 26.88 -30.31 -37.38
C ALA A 354 27.09 -31.09 -36.07
N ALA A 355 26.08 -31.19 -35.19
CA ALA A 355 26.15 -31.94 -33.94
C ALA A 355 26.40 -33.45 -34.12
N ARG A 356 25.91 -34.04 -35.22
CA ARG A 356 26.09 -35.47 -35.54
C ARG A 356 27.29 -35.77 -36.43
N GLY A 357 27.91 -34.73 -36.99
CA GLY A 357 28.99 -34.83 -37.96
C GLY A 357 30.39 -34.88 -37.31
N PRO A 358 31.46 -34.86 -38.15
CA PRO A 358 32.83 -34.81 -37.68
C PRO A 358 33.12 -33.52 -36.90
N GLN A 359 33.66 -33.66 -35.68
CA GLN A 359 33.94 -32.54 -34.77
C GLN A 359 35.25 -31.81 -35.11
N ASN A 360 35.30 -31.18 -36.29
CA ASN A 360 36.39 -30.28 -36.64
C ASN A 360 36.27 -28.94 -35.87
N GLN A 361 37.31 -28.09 -35.94
CA GLN A 361 37.33 -26.81 -35.23
C GLN A 361 36.11 -25.95 -35.56
N HIS A 362 35.81 -25.81 -36.85
CA HIS A 362 34.68 -25.02 -37.34
C HIS A 362 33.30 -25.49 -36.83
N THR A 363 33.10 -26.81 -36.75
CA THR A 363 31.88 -27.41 -36.20
C THR A 363 31.76 -27.17 -34.70
N ARG A 364 32.87 -27.24 -33.96
CA ARG A 364 32.89 -26.94 -32.52
C ARG A 364 32.60 -25.47 -32.25
N ASP A 365 33.19 -24.57 -33.04
CA ASP A 365 32.96 -23.13 -32.95
C ASP A 365 31.47 -22.82 -33.23
N LEU A 366 30.87 -23.40 -34.28
CA LEU A 366 29.46 -23.23 -34.60
C LEU A 366 28.53 -23.66 -33.45
N LEU A 367 28.74 -24.87 -32.91
CA LEU A 367 27.90 -25.39 -31.83
C LEU A 367 28.08 -24.59 -30.54
N SER A 368 29.29 -24.12 -30.26
CA SER A 368 29.59 -23.23 -29.13
C SER A 368 28.87 -21.89 -29.27
N THR A 369 28.96 -21.23 -30.43
CA THR A 369 28.28 -19.94 -30.66
C THR A 369 26.76 -20.09 -30.63
N ALA A 370 26.22 -21.19 -31.16
CA ALA A 370 24.78 -21.47 -31.08
C ALA A 370 24.31 -21.69 -29.64
N ALA A 371 25.08 -22.40 -28.82
CA ALA A 371 24.79 -22.56 -27.40
C ALA A 371 24.87 -21.22 -26.64
N ASN A 372 25.88 -20.38 -26.94
CA ASN A 372 25.99 -19.04 -26.36
C ASN A 372 24.79 -18.14 -26.72
N ARG A 373 24.34 -18.18 -27.98
CA ARG A 373 23.10 -17.49 -28.40
C ARG A 373 21.90 -17.95 -27.57
N ASP A 374 21.73 -19.27 -27.40
CA ASP A 374 20.63 -19.81 -26.62
C ASP A 374 20.68 -19.38 -25.15
N GLU A 375 21.88 -19.32 -24.59
CA GLU A 375 22.10 -18.79 -23.24
C GLU A 375 21.73 -17.30 -23.14
N LEU A 376 22.15 -16.47 -24.10
CA LEU A 376 21.80 -15.04 -24.15
C LEU A 376 20.28 -14.82 -24.27
N LEU A 377 19.59 -15.63 -25.08
CA LEU A 377 18.13 -15.60 -25.20
C LEU A 377 17.44 -15.91 -23.85
N GLN A 378 17.95 -16.89 -23.10
CA GLN A 378 17.47 -17.20 -21.74
C GLN A 378 17.77 -16.07 -20.76
N GLN A 379 18.95 -15.46 -20.82
CA GLN A 379 19.31 -14.32 -19.98
C GLN A 379 18.39 -13.12 -20.24
N ARG A 380 18.05 -12.82 -21.49
CA ARG A 380 17.08 -11.76 -21.84
C ARG A 380 15.71 -12.02 -21.22
N LEU A 381 15.19 -13.25 -21.33
CA LEU A 381 13.92 -13.62 -20.70
C LEU A 381 13.98 -13.48 -19.18
N ALA A 382 15.09 -13.88 -18.55
CA ALA A 382 15.29 -13.73 -17.11
C ALA A 382 15.27 -12.26 -16.68
N VAL A 383 15.94 -11.36 -17.42
CA VAL A 383 15.93 -9.90 -17.14
C VAL A 383 14.52 -9.32 -17.31
N HIS A 384 13.79 -9.72 -18.37
CA HIS A 384 12.41 -9.28 -18.60
C HIS A 384 11.46 -9.73 -17.48
N SER A 385 11.72 -10.91 -16.88
CA SER A 385 10.93 -11.44 -15.76
C SER A 385 11.23 -10.81 -14.39
N GLN A 386 12.20 -9.89 -14.29
CA GLN A 386 12.52 -9.25 -13.01
C GLN A 386 11.35 -8.37 -12.51
N THR A 387 11.28 -8.21 -11.19
CA THR A 387 10.31 -7.33 -10.54
C THR A 387 10.72 -5.87 -10.66
N ALA A 388 9.76 -4.94 -10.56
CA ALA A 388 10.13 -3.55 -10.36
C ALA A 388 10.83 -3.38 -9.01
N ALA A 389 11.74 -2.42 -8.94
CA ALA A 389 12.25 -1.94 -7.66
C ALA A 389 11.09 -1.30 -6.89
N GLU A 390 10.95 -1.65 -5.62
CA GLU A 390 9.94 -1.07 -4.73
C GLU A 390 10.37 0.36 -4.40
N THR A 391 9.49 1.34 -4.68
CA THR A 391 9.73 2.75 -4.40
C THR A 391 9.15 3.19 -3.05
N ARG A 392 8.46 2.29 -2.35
CA ARG A 392 7.77 2.59 -1.10
C ARG A 392 8.78 2.61 0.04
N VAL A 393 8.76 3.70 0.81
CA VAL A 393 9.41 3.80 2.10
C VAL A 393 8.40 3.38 3.18
N PRO A 394 8.68 2.35 3.98
CA PRO A 394 7.76 1.90 5.02
C PRO A 394 7.73 2.88 6.20
N SER A 395 6.56 2.99 6.85
CA SER A 395 6.42 3.76 8.09
C SER A 395 7.25 3.13 9.21
N VAL A 396 7.76 3.96 10.12
CA VAL A 396 8.42 3.50 11.35
C VAL A 396 7.50 2.66 12.26
N LEU A 397 6.19 2.74 12.06
CA LEU A 397 5.17 1.96 12.78
C LEU A 397 4.75 0.68 12.05
N GLU A 398 5.25 0.42 10.83
CA GLU A 398 4.85 -0.74 10.05
C GLU A 398 5.02 -2.08 10.81
N PRO A 399 6.12 -2.35 11.55
CA PRO A 399 6.26 -3.59 12.32
C PRO A 399 5.15 -3.78 13.37
N GLN A 400 4.78 -2.71 14.07
CA GLN A 400 3.72 -2.72 15.08
C GLN A 400 2.34 -2.90 14.43
N LEU A 401 2.11 -2.25 13.28
CA LEU A 401 0.88 -2.42 12.53
C LEU A 401 0.73 -3.87 12.03
N ARG A 402 1.81 -4.52 11.58
CA ARG A 402 1.79 -5.94 11.19
C ARG A 402 1.46 -6.86 12.37
N GLU A 403 2.00 -6.58 13.56
CA GLU A 403 1.64 -7.35 14.76
C GLU A 403 0.16 -7.20 15.10
N LEU A 404 -0.36 -5.97 15.06
CA LEU A 404 -1.76 -5.68 15.37
C LEU A 404 -2.72 -6.23 14.32
N GLU A 405 -2.37 -6.16 13.04
CA GLU A 405 -3.16 -6.69 11.93
C GLU A 405 -3.30 -8.21 12.07
N ALA A 406 -2.20 -8.94 12.27
CA ALA A 406 -2.23 -10.38 12.50
C ALA A 406 -3.06 -10.76 13.75
N LEU A 407 -3.00 -9.93 14.80
CA LEU A 407 -3.81 -10.11 16.00
C LEU A 407 -5.31 -9.91 15.73
N CYS A 408 -5.67 -8.91 14.93
CA CYS A 408 -7.05 -8.65 14.52
C CYS A 408 -7.58 -9.77 13.62
N GLU A 409 -6.78 -10.21 12.63
CA GLU A 409 -7.12 -11.32 11.75
C GLU A 409 -7.39 -12.61 12.55
N GLN A 410 -6.55 -12.93 13.54
CA GLN A 410 -6.73 -14.09 14.42
C GLN A 410 -8.09 -14.09 15.15
N HIS A 411 -8.63 -12.90 15.43
CA HIS A 411 -9.90 -12.72 16.15
C HIS A 411 -11.07 -12.37 15.23
N GLY A 412 -10.87 -12.34 13.91
CA GLY A 412 -11.91 -11.95 12.94
C GLY A 412 -12.33 -10.48 13.06
N ALA A 413 -11.44 -9.61 13.51
CA ALA A 413 -11.67 -8.17 13.63
C ALA A 413 -11.03 -7.42 12.45
N GLU A 414 -11.71 -6.39 11.95
CA GLU A 414 -11.13 -5.46 10.98
C GLU A 414 -10.25 -4.42 11.70
N LEU A 415 -9.01 -4.25 11.26
CA LEU A 415 -8.15 -3.15 11.70
C LEU A 415 -8.39 -1.89 10.85
N VAL A 416 -8.48 -0.74 11.52
CA VAL A 416 -8.57 0.59 10.89
C VAL A 416 -7.52 1.51 11.52
N VAL A 417 -6.66 2.12 10.71
CA VAL A 417 -5.60 3.02 11.17
C VAL A 417 -5.99 4.47 10.91
N VAL A 418 -5.89 5.33 11.93
CA VAL A 418 -6.16 6.77 11.80
C VAL A 418 -4.87 7.53 12.06
N ALA A 419 -4.39 8.28 11.06
CA ALA A 419 -3.30 9.24 11.22
C ALA A 419 -3.89 10.57 11.71
N LEU A 420 -3.67 10.88 12.99
CA LEU A 420 -4.11 12.12 13.61
C LEU A 420 -2.96 13.15 13.56
N PRO A 421 -3.10 14.25 12.80
CA PRO A 421 -2.06 15.27 12.71
C PRO A 421 -1.94 16.09 13.98
N ILE A 422 -0.82 16.76 14.09
CA ILE A 422 -0.61 17.83 15.05
C ILE A 422 -1.32 19.09 14.54
N ASP A 423 -1.81 19.92 15.46
CA ASP A 423 -2.50 21.17 15.16
C ASP A 423 -1.78 22.10 14.17
N VAL A 424 -0.47 22.31 14.36
CA VAL A 424 0.36 23.14 13.48
C VAL A 424 0.63 22.51 12.12
N GLN A 425 0.43 21.18 11.98
CA GLN A 425 0.37 20.56 10.66
C GLN A 425 -0.95 20.96 9.98
N VAL A 426 -2.09 20.93 10.70
CA VAL A 426 -3.41 21.32 10.16
C VAL A 426 -3.47 22.78 9.75
N SER A 427 -2.96 23.70 10.58
CA SER A 427 -2.89 25.13 10.27
C SER A 427 -1.70 25.79 10.96
N ALA A 428 -0.90 26.54 10.18
CA ALA A 428 0.22 27.32 10.73
C ALA A 428 -0.23 28.41 11.73
N ASP A 429 -1.50 28.84 11.67
CA ASP A 429 -2.05 29.83 12.62
C ASP A 429 -2.09 29.30 14.06
N GLU A 430 -2.09 27.98 14.26
CA GLU A 430 -2.08 27.34 15.58
C GLU A 430 -0.80 27.68 16.37
N TRP A 431 0.30 28.06 15.70
CA TRP A 431 1.52 28.51 16.39
C TRP A 431 1.28 29.71 17.33
N ALA A 432 0.27 30.54 17.04
CA ALA A 432 -0.05 31.71 17.84
C ALA A 432 -0.39 31.37 19.31
N LYS A 433 -0.91 30.17 19.58
CA LYS A 433 -1.29 29.75 20.96
C LYS A 433 -0.11 29.30 21.82
N TYR A 434 1.04 29.04 21.19
CA TYR A 434 2.27 28.62 21.87
C TYR A 434 3.19 29.79 22.23
N GLY A 435 2.92 30.99 21.71
CA GLY A 435 3.74 32.18 21.97
C GLY A 435 5.17 32.04 21.44
N VAL A 436 5.35 31.31 20.33
CA VAL A 436 6.63 31.20 19.63
C VAL A 436 6.84 32.41 18.72
N ASP A 437 8.03 33.00 18.74
CA ASP A 437 8.37 34.16 17.90
C ASP A 437 8.63 33.78 16.44
N GLU A 438 9.18 32.57 16.22
CA GLU A 438 9.52 32.03 14.89
C GLU A 438 8.88 30.63 14.72
N PRO A 439 7.72 30.53 14.06
CA PRO A 439 7.10 29.25 13.71
C PRO A 439 7.99 28.35 12.85
N LEU A 440 8.04 27.05 13.17
CA LEU A 440 8.68 26.07 12.31
C LEU A 440 7.77 25.69 11.14
N ASP A 441 8.37 25.44 9.97
CA ASP A 441 7.65 24.86 8.84
C ASP A 441 7.43 23.36 9.08
N MET A 442 6.17 22.98 9.24
CA MET A 442 5.77 21.61 9.53
C MET A 442 5.42 20.82 8.26
N GLU A 443 5.43 21.44 7.07
CA GLU A 443 5.09 20.77 5.83
C GLU A 443 5.96 19.53 5.53
N PRO A 444 7.29 19.52 5.78
CA PRO A 444 8.11 18.32 5.58
C PRO A 444 7.66 17.11 6.41
N THR A 445 6.97 17.33 7.53
CA THR A 445 6.50 16.25 8.41
C THR A 445 5.24 15.54 7.89
N ARG A 446 4.57 16.10 6.87
CA ARG A 446 3.38 15.48 6.24
C ARG A 446 3.67 14.11 5.64
N VAL A 447 4.91 13.88 5.20
CA VAL A 447 5.34 12.58 4.67
C VAL A 447 5.19 11.46 5.70
N LEU A 448 5.32 11.76 7.01
CA LEU A 448 5.19 10.75 8.07
C LEU A 448 3.76 10.23 8.18
N LEU A 449 2.75 11.09 7.95
CA LEU A 449 1.34 10.67 7.88
C LEU A 449 1.08 9.86 6.61
N ALA A 450 1.62 10.33 5.48
CA ALA A 450 1.48 9.64 4.20
C ALA A 450 2.10 8.23 4.26
N ASP A 451 3.28 8.09 4.86
CA ASP A 451 3.96 6.79 5.04
C ASP A 451 3.14 5.86 5.93
N LEU A 452 2.53 6.37 7.00
CA LEU A 452 1.66 5.58 7.88
C LEU A 452 0.43 5.05 7.11
N VAL A 453 -0.27 5.93 6.39
CA VAL A 453 -1.46 5.57 5.59
C VAL A 453 -1.09 4.59 4.48
N ALA A 454 -0.07 4.92 3.67
CA ALA A 454 0.42 4.04 2.60
C ALA A 454 0.89 2.69 3.15
N SER A 455 1.44 2.68 4.38
CA SER A 455 1.87 1.44 4.99
C SER A 455 0.72 0.52 5.34
N ALA A 456 -0.29 1.06 6.01
CA ALA A 456 -1.54 0.37 6.33
C ALA A 456 -2.27 -0.10 5.06
N GLU A 457 -2.46 0.77 4.06
CA GLU A 457 -3.16 0.43 2.83
C GLU A 457 -2.45 -0.67 2.04
N GLY A 458 -1.11 -0.65 1.98
CA GLY A 458 -0.36 -1.71 1.33
C GLY A 458 -0.33 -3.04 2.10
N MET A 459 -0.86 -3.08 3.33
CA MET A 459 -1.17 -4.32 4.06
C MET A 459 -2.64 -4.74 3.89
N GLY A 460 -3.42 -4.02 3.08
CA GLY A 460 -4.86 -4.25 2.97
C GLY A 460 -5.66 -3.72 4.17
N VAL A 461 -5.06 -2.88 5.01
CA VAL A 461 -5.70 -2.29 6.19
C VAL A 461 -6.33 -0.95 5.84
N ARG A 462 -7.55 -0.69 6.32
CA ARG A 462 -8.25 0.57 6.08
C ARG A 462 -7.50 1.68 6.82
N ALA A 463 -7.15 2.75 6.12
CA ALA A 463 -6.47 3.89 6.73
C ALA A 463 -7.14 5.23 6.42
N LEU A 464 -6.93 6.22 7.30
CA LEU A 464 -7.48 7.56 7.16
C LEU A 464 -6.51 8.61 7.71
N ASP A 465 -6.17 9.60 6.89
CA ASP A 465 -5.57 10.86 7.35
C ASP A 465 -6.69 11.88 7.63
N VAL A 466 -6.83 12.32 8.88
CA VAL A 466 -7.89 13.26 9.30
C VAL A 466 -7.46 14.73 9.20
N THR A 467 -6.31 15.01 8.57
CA THR A 467 -5.84 16.38 8.29
C THR A 467 -6.87 17.23 7.58
N ALA A 468 -7.36 16.79 6.42
CA ALA A 468 -8.28 17.61 5.63
C ALA A 468 -9.60 17.86 6.37
N PRO A 469 -10.26 16.84 6.98
CA PRO A 469 -11.42 17.06 7.84
C PRO A 469 -11.18 18.08 8.97
N LEU A 470 -10.02 18.04 9.62
CA LEU A 470 -9.69 18.98 10.70
C LEU A 470 -9.43 20.39 10.16
N ALA A 471 -8.75 20.52 9.01
CA ALA A 471 -8.50 21.81 8.36
C ALA A 471 -9.82 22.49 7.95
N GLU A 472 -10.78 21.74 7.44
CA GLU A 472 -12.11 22.25 7.08
C GLU A 472 -12.87 22.82 8.28
N VAL A 473 -12.73 22.19 9.45
CA VAL A 473 -13.32 22.70 10.71
C VAL A 473 -12.54 23.91 11.20
N ALA A 474 -11.21 23.84 11.24
CA ALA A 474 -10.33 24.93 11.68
C ALA A 474 -10.58 26.23 10.91
N ALA A 475 -10.93 26.13 9.62
CA ALA A 475 -11.30 27.28 8.79
C ALA A 475 -12.57 28.03 9.26
N ARG A 476 -13.41 27.41 10.11
CA ARG A 476 -14.71 27.96 10.55
C ARG A 476 -14.77 28.21 12.05
N GLN A 477 -14.11 27.36 12.83
CA GLN A 477 -14.07 27.42 14.30
C GLN A 477 -12.87 26.62 14.81
N PRO A 478 -12.39 26.85 16.05
CA PRO A 478 -11.23 26.13 16.59
C PRO A 478 -11.42 24.61 16.56
N ALA A 479 -10.51 23.91 15.88
CA ALA A 479 -10.45 22.44 15.87
C ALA A 479 -9.68 21.89 17.09
N PHE A 480 -8.83 22.72 17.70
CA PHE A 480 -7.97 22.40 18.84
C PHE A 480 -8.19 23.37 20.00
N LEU A 481 -7.93 22.91 21.22
CA LEU A 481 -8.10 23.67 22.46
C LEU A 481 -7.14 24.86 22.53
N ASP A 482 -7.51 25.89 23.28
CA ASP A 482 -6.66 27.06 23.45
C ASP A 482 -5.42 26.72 24.28
N GLY A 483 -4.25 27.02 23.71
CA GLY A 483 -2.95 26.76 24.32
C GLY A 483 -2.57 25.29 24.45
N ASP A 484 -3.18 24.39 23.67
CA ASP A 484 -3.02 22.94 23.80
C ASP A 484 -3.30 22.18 22.48
N ILE A 485 -2.66 21.01 22.30
CA ILE A 485 -2.76 20.17 21.08
C ILE A 485 -4.04 19.31 21.00
N HIS A 486 -4.85 19.24 22.06
CA HIS A 486 -6.04 18.37 22.07
C HIS A 486 -7.19 18.96 21.27
N LEU A 487 -8.01 18.09 20.70
CA LEU A 487 -9.15 18.47 19.89
C LEU A 487 -10.26 19.16 20.72
N THR A 488 -10.95 20.12 20.11
CA THR A 488 -12.21 20.66 20.64
C THR A 488 -13.36 19.68 20.38
N PRO A 489 -14.56 19.91 20.93
CA PRO A 489 -15.74 19.12 20.55
C PRO A 489 -16.00 19.14 19.04
N ALA A 490 -15.67 20.25 18.37
CA ALA A 490 -15.76 20.36 16.91
C ALA A 490 -14.72 19.49 16.19
N GLY A 491 -13.47 19.48 16.66
CA GLY A 491 -12.42 18.61 16.12
C GLY A 491 -12.73 17.13 16.31
N HIS A 492 -13.19 16.73 17.50
CA HIS A 492 -13.66 15.37 17.77
C HIS A 492 -14.80 14.96 16.83
N ARG A 493 -15.78 15.84 16.62
CA ARG A 493 -16.87 15.58 15.69
C ARG A 493 -16.37 15.36 14.26
N ALA A 494 -15.42 16.17 13.79
CA ALA A 494 -14.84 16.03 12.45
C ALA A 494 -14.16 14.67 12.24
N VAL A 495 -13.37 14.23 13.23
CA VAL A 495 -12.74 12.90 13.22
C VAL A 495 -13.80 11.80 13.19
N ALA A 496 -14.84 11.91 14.01
CA ALA A 496 -15.93 10.93 14.04
C ALA A 496 -16.71 10.86 12.72
N GLU A 497 -16.98 11.99 12.08
CA GLU A 497 -17.67 12.07 10.78
C GLU A 497 -16.81 11.47 9.67
N ALA A 498 -15.51 11.79 9.62
CA ALA A 498 -14.58 11.21 8.66
C ALA A 498 -14.42 9.69 8.85
N LEU A 499 -14.29 9.24 10.10
CA LEU A 499 -14.19 7.82 10.43
C LEU A 499 -15.50 7.06 10.13
N ALA A 500 -16.66 7.63 10.45
CA ALA A 500 -17.95 7.02 10.12
C ALA A 500 -18.13 6.88 8.60
N ALA A 501 -17.75 7.90 7.82
CA ALA A 501 -17.76 7.83 6.36
C ALA A 501 -16.82 6.71 5.87
N LYS A 502 -15.59 6.65 6.39
CA LYS A 502 -14.59 5.65 6.01
C LYS A 502 -14.99 4.21 6.38
N LEU A 503 -15.66 4.02 7.52
CA LEU A 503 -16.21 2.72 7.95
C LEU A 503 -17.43 2.29 7.13
N SER A 504 -18.12 3.22 6.47
CA SER A 504 -19.25 2.91 5.59
C SER A 504 -18.81 2.42 4.21
N GLU A 505 -17.56 2.68 3.82
CA GLU A 505 -16.94 2.09 2.64
C GLU A 505 -16.75 0.57 2.85
N PRO A 506 -16.81 -0.25 1.80
CA PRO A 506 -16.41 -1.66 1.90
C PRO A 506 -14.99 -1.79 2.50
N ALA A 507 -14.73 -2.84 3.28
CA ALA A 507 -13.38 -3.12 3.79
C ALA A 507 -12.37 -3.14 2.62
N PRO A 508 -11.10 -2.79 2.77
CA PRO A 508 -10.13 -2.98 1.70
C PRO A 508 -10.00 -4.48 1.37
N LEU A 509 -9.62 -4.81 0.13
CA LEU A 509 -9.21 -6.18 -0.19
C LEU A 509 -7.70 -6.29 -0.01
N PRO A 510 -7.18 -7.45 0.42
CA PRO A 510 -5.74 -7.70 0.45
C PRO A 510 -5.12 -7.40 -0.92
N GLN A 511 -4.00 -6.68 -0.91
CA GLN A 511 -3.23 -6.40 -2.12
C GLN A 511 -2.29 -7.57 -2.41
N PRO A 512 -2.06 -7.93 -3.69
CA PRO A 512 -1.12 -8.99 -4.03
C PRO A 512 0.31 -8.56 -3.71
N GLU A 513 1.11 -9.51 -3.23
CA GLU A 513 2.54 -9.31 -3.00
C GLU A 513 3.25 -8.91 -4.31
N PRO A 514 4.17 -7.93 -4.27
CA PRO A 514 4.90 -7.47 -5.45
C PRO A 514 5.60 -8.61 -6.20
N GLY A 515 5.54 -8.59 -7.53
CA GLY A 515 6.25 -9.53 -8.40
C GLY A 515 5.39 -10.57 -9.12
N LEU A 516 6.06 -11.51 -9.80
CA LEU A 516 5.40 -12.56 -10.59
C LEU A 516 5.05 -13.78 -9.72
N PRO A 517 3.95 -14.51 -10.00
CA PRO A 517 3.72 -15.81 -9.37
C PRO A 517 4.86 -16.79 -9.67
N GLU A 518 5.07 -17.75 -8.78
CA GLU A 518 6.15 -18.72 -8.92
C GLU A 518 6.05 -19.47 -10.27
N GLY A 519 7.16 -19.53 -11.01
CA GLY A 519 7.24 -20.20 -12.30
C GLY A 519 6.57 -19.48 -13.48
N ARG A 520 6.01 -18.27 -13.28
CA ARG A 520 5.40 -17.47 -14.35
C ARG A 520 6.40 -16.47 -14.94
N THR A 521 6.19 -16.11 -16.21
CA THR A 521 6.93 -15.05 -16.91
C THR A 521 6.00 -13.94 -17.38
N ARG A 522 6.56 -12.76 -17.65
CA ARG A 522 5.84 -11.71 -18.39
C ARG A 522 5.61 -12.11 -19.83
N VAL A 523 4.67 -11.43 -20.47
CA VAL A 523 4.46 -11.48 -21.93
C VAL A 523 5.80 -11.22 -22.64
N PRO A 524 6.24 -12.12 -23.55
CA PRO A 524 7.49 -11.95 -24.27
C PRO A 524 7.44 -10.72 -25.19
N PRO A 525 8.51 -9.91 -25.26
CA PRO A 525 8.58 -8.72 -26.13
C PRO A 525 8.67 -9.12 -27.61
N PRO A 526 8.46 -8.19 -28.58
CA PRO A 526 8.45 -8.51 -30.02
C PRO A 526 9.69 -9.28 -30.49
N ALA A 527 10.87 -8.90 -30.00
CA ALA A 527 12.14 -9.55 -30.32
C ALA A 527 12.26 -10.99 -29.79
N ALA A 528 11.39 -11.44 -28.87
CA ALA A 528 11.37 -12.81 -28.37
C ALA A 528 10.70 -13.80 -29.31
N TRP A 529 9.88 -13.33 -30.24
CA TRP A 529 9.18 -14.17 -31.21
C TRP A 529 9.97 -14.41 -32.50
N ARG A 530 11.14 -13.76 -32.65
CA ARG A 530 11.99 -13.84 -33.85
C ARG A 530 12.87 -15.08 -33.83
N GLY A 531 13.10 -15.67 -35.00
CA GLY A 531 14.09 -16.75 -35.19
C GLY A 531 13.81 -18.08 -34.47
N ILE A 532 12.64 -18.23 -33.85
CA ILE A 532 12.23 -19.47 -33.16
C ILE A 532 11.41 -20.39 -34.08
N LEU A 533 11.47 -21.70 -33.80
CA LEU A 533 10.70 -22.69 -34.54
C LEU A 533 9.20 -22.50 -34.28
N GLU A 534 8.42 -22.56 -35.35
CA GLU A 534 6.96 -22.54 -35.26
C GLU A 534 6.49 -23.71 -34.37
N ALA A 535 5.65 -23.38 -33.39
CA ALA A 535 4.98 -24.35 -32.55
C ALA A 535 4.06 -25.23 -33.41
N THR A 536 4.03 -26.54 -33.16
CA THR A 536 3.23 -27.45 -34.00
C THR A 536 1.76 -27.35 -33.65
N VAL A 537 0.97 -26.69 -34.50
CA VAL A 537 -0.51 -26.64 -34.42
C VAL A 537 -1.12 -27.30 -35.64
N ARG A 538 -1.77 -28.46 -35.47
CA ARG A 538 -2.35 -29.19 -36.61
C ARG A 538 -3.47 -28.37 -37.25
N GLY A 539 -3.31 -28.01 -38.52
CA GLY A 539 -4.31 -27.26 -39.30
C GLY A 539 -4.05 -25.76 -39.40
N SER A 540 -3.06 -25.20 -38.69
CA SER A 540 -2.74 -23.77 -38.74
C SER A 540 -2.34 -23.29 -40.14
N SER A 541 -1.50 -24.05 -40.84
CA SER A 541 -1.02 -23.66 -42.18
C SER A 541 -2.15 -23.55 -43.22
N ALA A 542 -3.17 -24.40 -43.14
CA ALA A 542 -4.34 -24.36 -44.03
C ALA A 542 -5.22 -23.12 -43.79
N LEU A 543 -5.03 -22.45 -42.65
CA LEU A 543 -5.72 -21.23 -42.25
C LEU A 543 -4.81 -19.99 -42.35
N ARG A 544 -3.60 -20.15 -42.91
CA ARG A 544 -2.54 -19.13 -42.95
C ARG A 544 -2.25 -18.51 -41.57
N CYS A 545 -2.21 -19.35 -40.54
CA CYS A 545 -1.83 -18.93 -39.20
C CYS A 545 -0.36 -19.23 -38.92
N GLN A 546 0.30 -18.28 -38.25
CA GLN A 546 1.63 -18.40 -37.66
C GLN A 546 1.50 -18.73 -36.18
N THR A 547 2.24 -19.72 -35.68
CA THR A 547 2.11 -20.17 -34.29
C THR A 547 3.45 -20.25 -33.56
N TYR A 548 3.62 -19.52 -32.47
CA TYR A 548 4.88 -19.44 -31.72
C TYR A 548 4.68 -19.69 -30.24
N MET A 549 5.69 -20.22 -29.57
CA MET A 549 5.64 -20.46 -28.13
C MET A 549 6.96 -20.07 -27.48
N VAL A 550 6.90 -19.19 -26.48
CA VAL A 550 8.05 -18.71 -25.69
C VAL A 550 7.68 -18.76 -24.22
N ALA A 551 8.47 -19.49 -23.43
CA ALA A 551 8.10 -19.85 -22.05
C ALA A 551 6.68 -20.46 -22.00
N GLU A 552 5.78 -19.91 -21.19
CA GLU A 552 4.38 -20.32 -21.15
C GLU A 552 3.49 -19.67 -22.22
N TRP A 553 3.97 -18.69 -22.97
CA TRP A 553 3.12 -17.86 -23.83
C TRP A 553 3.01 -18.44 -25.24
N LEU A 554 1.77 -18.74 -25.66
CA LEU A 554 1.40 -19.16 -27.01
C LEU A 554 0.89 -17.95 -27.80
N ARG A 555 1.56 -17.64 -28.92
CA ARG A 555 1.14 -16.64 -29.91
C ARG A 555 0.59 -17.33 -31.16
N VAL A 556 -0.65 -17.05 -31.55
CA VAL A 556 -1.26 -17.54 -32.79
C VAL A 556 -1.79 -16.37 -33.59
N SER A 557 -1.19 -16.10 -34.75
CA SER A 557 -1.58 -14.99 -35.64
C SER A 557 -2.07 -15.52 -36.98
N CYS A 558 -3.37 -15.39 -37.24
CA CYS A 558 -4.02 -15.83 -38.47
C CYS A 558 -4.15 -14.68 -39.46
N LEU A 559 -3.47 -14.79 -40.60
CA LEU A 559 -3.34 -13.71 -41.58
C LEU A 559 -4.54 -13.66 -42.52
N ARG A 560 -4.82 -12.46 -43.03
CA ARG A 560 -5.81 -12.26 -44.09
C ARG A 560 -5.45 -13.03 -45.35
N GLU A 561 -6.48 -13.61 -45.98
CA GLU A 561 -6.38 -14.28 -47.27
C GLU A 561 -7.39 -13.70 -48.27
N GLY A 562 -6.89 -12.81 -49.13
CA GLY A 562 -7.69 -12.14 -50.15
C GLY A 562 -8.80 -11.27 -49.55
N ARG A 563 -9.94 -11.20 -50.26
CA ARG A 563 -11.13 -10.45 -49.82
C ARG A 563 -12.19 -11.32 -49.15
N ARG A 564 -12.03 -12.65 -49.21
CA ARG A 564 -13.05 -13.61 -48.77
C ARG A 564 -12.81 -14.14 -47.36
N HIS A 565 -11.56 -14.22 -46.94
CA HIS A 565 -11.14 -14.75 -45.64
C HIS A 565 -10.51 -13.63 -44.81
N VAL A 566 -11.31 -12.60 -44.50
CA VAL A 566 -10.89 -11.48 -43.66
C VAL A 566 -11.07 -11.90 -42.20
N PRO A 567 -10.01 -11.87 -41.36
CA PRO A 567 -10.15 -12.15 -39.94
C PRO A 567 -11.17 -11.18 -39.32
N SER A 568 -12.09 -11.70 -38.52
CA SER A 568 -13.20 -10.91 -37.99
C SER A 568 -13.44 -11.04 -36.49
N GLY A 569 -12.77 -11.98 -35.82
CA GLY A 569 -12.89 -12.09 -34.37
C GLY A 569 -12.06 -13.24 -33.79
N ILE A 570 -11.69 -13.08 -32.52
CA ILE A 570 -11.21 -14.16 -31.65
C ILE A 570 -12.14 -14.19 -30.44
N ALA A 571 -12.45 -15.38 -29.92
CA ALA A 571 -13.12 -15.53 -28.64
C ALA A 571 -12.43 -16.65 -27.86
N VAL A 572 -11.93 -16.35 -26.67
CA VAL A 572 -11.39 -17.36 -25.75
C VAL A 572 -12.57 -18.01 -25.05
N GLU A 573 -12.76 -19.31 -25.26
CA GLU A 573 -13.89 -20.07 -24.72
C GLU A 573 -13.57 -20.64 -23.33
N SER A 574 -12.33 -21.07 -23.11
CA SER A 574 -11.84 -21.56 -21.82
C SER A 574 -10.31 -21.57 -21.77
N GLY A 575 -9.74 -21.48 -20.58
CA GLY A 575 -8.29 -21.48 -20.36
C GLY A 575 -7.68 -20.09 -20.51
N GLY A 576 -6.36 -20.02 -20.66
CA GLY A 576 -5.64 -18.73 -20.78
C GLY A 576 -5.59 -17.92 -19.48
N HIS A 577 -6.10 -18.45 -18.37
CA HIS A 577 -6.02 -17.88 -17.01
C HIS A 577 -6.52 -16.44 -16.89
N GLY A 578 -7.48 -16.01 -17.72
CA GLY A 578 -7.93 -14.61 -17.76
C GLY A 578 -6.85 -13.61 -18.21
N GLU A 579 -5.76 -14.11 -18.80
CA GLU A 579 -4.57 -13.34 -19.21
C GLU A 579 -4.35 -13.43 -20.73
N ALA A 580 -5.36 -13.90 -21.47
CA ALA A 580 -5.30 -14.05 -22.91
C ALA A 580 -5.64 -12.73 -23.62
N MET A 581 -4.68 -12.19 -24.36
CA MET A 581 -4.85 -10.97 -25.15
C MET A 581 -5.23 -11.32 -26.58
N THR A 582 -6.21 -10.59 -27.12
CA THR A 582 -6.65 -10.74 -28.50
C THR A 582 -6.57 -9.41 -29.25
N LEU A 583 -5.97 -9.44 -30.44
CA LEU A 583 -5.94 -8.31 -31.36
C LEU A 583 -6.48 -8.75 -32.72
N VAL A 584 -7.52 -8.07 -33.21
CA VAL A 584 -8.09 -8.34 -34.54
C VAL A 584 -8.04 -7.05 -35.34
N THR A 585 -7.30 -7.08 -36.44
CA THR A 585 -7.20 -6.00 -37.40
C THR A 585 -7.72 -6.45 -38.77
N GLY A 586 -7.83 -5.53 -39.72
CA GLY A 586 -8.13 -5.87 -41.12
C GLY A 586 -7.06 -6.74 -41.80
N GLU A 587 -5.92 -6.99 -41.14
CA GLU A 587 -4.76 -7.69 -41.68
C GLU A 587 -4.52 -9.05 -41.00
N ALA A 588 -4.75 -9.15 -39.69
CA ALA A 588 -4.53 -10.37 -38.91
C ALA A 588 -5.44 -10.47 -37.68
N ALA A 589 -5.67 -11.71 -37.23
CA ALA A 589 -6.22 -12.00 -35.91
C ALA A 589 -5.16 -12.71 -35.07
N THR A 590 -4.67 -12.03 -34.03
CA THR A 590 -3.59 -12.47 -33.16
C THR A 590 -4.09 -12.75 -31.74
N LEU A 591 -3.85 -13.97 -31.26
CA LEU A 591 -4.05 -14.40 -29.87
C LEU A 591 -2.68 -14.54 -29.20
N VAL A 592 -2.52 -14.00 -28.00
CA VAL A 592 -1.39 -14.28 -27.10
C VAL A 592 -1.94 -14.70 -25.76
N ALA A 593 -1.68 -15.95 -25.35
CA ALA A 593 -2.25 -16.49 -24.11
C ALA A 593 -1.25 -17.41 -23.39
N PRO A 594 -1.28 -17.47 -22.04
CA PRO A 594 -0.49 -18.45 -21.32
C PRO A 594 -1.09 -19.86 -21.47
N LEU A 595 -0.21 -20.85 -21.58
CA LEU A 595 -0.52 -22.28 -21.60
C LEU A 595 0.47 -22.97 -20.66
N LEU A 596 0.02 -23.35 -19.46
CA LEU A 596 0.84 -24.03 -18.46
C LEU A 596 0.65 -25.55 -18.54
N ARG A 597 1.53 -26.29 -17.86
CA ARG A 597 1.38 -27.74 -17.69
C ARG A 597 0.14 -28.04 -16.85
N GLY A 598 -0.66 -28.99 -17.29
CA GLY A 598 -1.96 -29.32 -16.72
C GLY A 598 -3.14 -28.63 -17.41
N ASP A 599 -2.88 -27.64 -18.28
CA ASP A 599 -3.94 -26.79 -18.83
C ASP A 599 -4.52 -27.25 -20.17
N GLU A 600 -5.70 -26.69 -20.46
CA GLU A 600 -6.31 -26.65 -21.77
C GLU A 600 -6.78 -25.23 -22.09
N LEU A 601 -6.38 -24.73 -23.26
CA LEU A 601 -6.84 -23.48 -23.87
C LEU A 601 -7.72 -23.80 -25.08
N VAL A 602 -8.89 -23.20 -25.14
CA VAL A 602 -9.84 -23.29 -26.25
C VAL A 602 -10.18 -21.89 -26.71
N ALA A 603 -9.94 -21.58 -27.99
CA ALA A 603 -10.23 -20.28 -28.57
C ALA A 603 -10.78 -20.40 -29.99
N SER A 604 -11.86 -19.68 -30.29
CA SER A 604 -12.49 -19.66 -31.60
C SER A 604 -12.02 -18.47 -32.43
N PHE A 605 -11.40 -18.77 -33.58
CA PHE A 605 -11.01 -17.83 -34.61
C PHE A 605 -12.11 -17.72 -35.66
N ARG A 606 -12.48 -16.49 -36.03
CA ARG A 606 -13.52 -16.18 -37.01
C ARG A 606 -12.93 -15.39 -38.17
N TRP A 607 -13.40 -15.73 -39.36
CA TRP A 607 -13.19 -14.99 -40.61
C TRP A 607 -14.56 -14.64 -41.19
N SER A 608 -14.58 -13.76 -42.18
CA SER A 608 -15.80 -13.34 -42.89
C SER A 608 -16.62 -14.47 -43.51
N ASP A 609 -16.05 -15.67 -43.72
CA ASP A 609 -16.74 -16.80 -44.36
C ASP A 609 -16.62 -18.14 -43.62
N ARG A 610 -15.87 -18.21 -42.51
CA ARG A 610 -15.60 -19.46 -41.77
C ARG A 610 -15.22 -19.18 -40.32
N ALA A 611 -15.28 -20.21 -39.49
CA ALA A 611 -14.75 -20.18 -38.13
C ALA A 611 -14.05 -21.50 -37.79
N ARG A 612 -13.03 -21.45 -36.93
CA ARG A 612 -12.23 -22.60 -36.49
C ARG A 612 -11.88 -22.45 -35.03
N THR A 613 -11.89 -23.55 -34.30
CA THR A 613 -11.57 -23.55 -32.87
C THR A 613 -10.19 -24.12 -32.66
N LEU A 614 -9.27 -23.32 -32.13
CA LEU A 614 -7.98 -23.76 -31.62
C LEU A 614 -8.20 -24.48 -30.29
N VAL A 615 -7.68 -25.71 -30.18
CA VAL A 615 -7.57 -26.46 -28.94
C VAL A 615 -6.09 -26.70 -28.67
N ALA A 616 -5.61 -26.22 -27.52
CA ALA A 616 -4.24 -26.39 -27.07
C ALA A 616 -4.25 -27.03 -25.68
N ARG A 617 -3.75 -28.26 -25.57
CA ARG A 617 -3.69 -29.02 -24.31
C ARG A 617 -2.24 -29.31 -23.95
N TRP A 618 -1.84 -29.00 -22.72
CA TRP A 618 -0.53 -29.36 -22.21
C TRP A 618 -0.68 -30.30 -21.00
N PRO A 619 -0.59 -31.63 -21.20
CA PRO A 619 -0.60 -32.57 -20.07
C PRO A 619 0.58 -32.32 -19.12
N GLU A 620 0.37 -32.52 -17.82
CA GLU A 620 1.37 -32.25 -16.77
C GLU A 620 2.72 -32.95 -17.02
N ASP A 621 2.66 -34.24 -17.40
CA ASP A 621 3.81 -35.09 -17.69
C ASP A 621 4.40 -34.92 -19.10
N ALA A 622 3.81 -34.08 -19.95
CA ALA A 622 4.25 -33.93 -21.34
C ALA A 622 5.33 -32.86 -21.48
N GLU A 623 6.38 -33.17 -22.26
CA GLU A 623 7.43 -32.21 -22.58
C GLU A 623 6.94 -31.06 -23.47
N ARG A 624 5.90 -31.30 -24.30
CA ARG A 624 5.35 -30.33 -25.26
C ARG A 624 3.82 -30.40 -25.30
N PRO A 625 3.13 -29.28 -25.56
CA PRO A 625 1.67 -29.27 -25.73
C PRO A 625 1.24 -29.94 -27.05
N ARG A 626 -0.01 -30.40 -27.08
CA ARG A 626 -0.70 -30.86 -28.28
C ARG A 626 -1.70 -29.81 -28.69
N MET A 627 -1.58 -29.30 -29.92
CA MET A 627 -2.38 -28.17 -30.39
C MET A 627 -2.94 -28.43 -31.79
N TRP A 628 -4.20 -28.10 -32.02
CA TRP A 628 -4.85 -28.30 -33.32
C TRP A 628 -6.06 -27.39 -33.51
N PHE A 629 -6.45 -27.16 -34.77
CA PHE A 629 -7.71 -26.54 -35.13
C PHE A 629 -8.80 -27.59 -35.40
N GLU A 630 -9.99 -27.33 -34.90
CA GLU A 630 -11.22 -28.08 -35.15
C GLU A 630 -12.25 -27.25 -35.91
N ASP A 631 -13.13 -27.95 -36.64
CA ASP A 631 -14.29 -27.36 -37.31
C ASP A 631 -15.51 -27.43 -36.39
N ARG A 632 -15.59 -26.49 -35.42
CA ARG A 632 -16.71 -26.38 -34.46
C ARG A 632 -17.48 -25.05 -34.55
N GLY A 633 -17.10 -24.13 -35.44
CA GLY A 633 -17.57 -22.75 -35.42
C GLY A 633 -18.89 -22.48 -36.15
N GLN A 634 -19.62 -21.45 -35.72
CA GLN A 634 -20.74 -20.85 -36.45
C GLN A 634 -20.24 -20.00 -37.64
N GLU A 635 -21.09 -19.72 -38.63
CA GLU A 635 -20.72 -18.87 -39.79
C GLU A 635 -20.17 -17.51 -39.38
N GLY A 636 -19.20 -17.02 -40.15
CA GLY A 636 -18.48 -15.78 -39.89
C GLY A 636 -19.37 -14.53 -39.85
N ALA A 637 -19.13 -13.66 -38.88
CA ALA A 637 -19.64 -12.28 -38.91
C ALA A 637 -18.65 -11.39 -39.70
N PRO A 638 -19.13 -10.30 -40.32
CA PRO A 638 -18.25 -9.29 -40.92
C PRO A 638 -17.30 -8.70 -39.88
N TYR A 639 -16.05 -8.42 -40.28
CA TYR A 639 -15.12 -7.64 -39.46
C TYR A 639 -15.75 -6.29 -39.11
N GLN A 640 -15.68 -5.92 -37.84
CA GLN A 640 -16.02 -4.60 -37.35
C GLN A 640 -14.73 -3.95 -36.88
N GLU A 641 -14.48 -2.72 -37.31
CA GLU A 641 -13.34 -1.95 -36.85
C GLU A 641 -13.49 -1.66 -35.36
N ASP A 642 -12.45 -2.03 -34.62
CA ASP A 642 -12.28 -1.68 -33.22
C ASP A 642 -11.26 -0.54 -33.13
N GLU A 643 -11.62 0.52 -32.40
CA GLU A 643 -10.84 1.77 -32.34
C GLU A 643 -9.49 1.53 -31.66
N ALA A 644 -9.47 0.75 -30.57
CA ALA A 644 -8.25 0.41 -29.84
C ALA A 644 -7.33 -0.50 -30.66
N ALA A 645 -7.87 -1.51 -31.35
CA ALA A 645 -7.11 -2.36 -32.26
C ALA A 645 -6.51 -1.58 -33.43
N THR A 646 -7.26 -0.62 -33.96
CA THR A 646 -6.80 0.27 -35.05
C THR A 646 -5.66 1.16 -34.55
N MET A 647 -5.80 1.76 -33.36
CA MET A 647 -4.76 2.59 -32.77
C MET A 647 -3.49 1.80 -32.46
N LEU A 648 -3.61 0.58 -31.92
CA LEU A 648 -2.45 -0.29 -31.69
C LEU A 648 -1.75 -0.65 -33.01
N CYS A 649 -2.53 -0.92 -34.06
CA CYS A 649 -2.02 -1.19 -35.39
C CYS A 649 -1.26 0.02 -35.98
N ASP A 650 -1.80 1.24 -35.82
CA ASP A 650 -1.19 2.47 -36.30
C ASP A 650 0.10 2.80 -35.53
N CYS A 651 0.08 2.70 -34.21
CA CYS A 651 1.29 2.85 -33.39
C CYS A 651 2.35 1.81 -33.75
N TYR A 652 1.95 0.55 -34.00
CA TYR A 652 2.89 -0.46 -34.46
C TYR A 652 3.51 -0.11 -35.82
N LYS A 653 2.73 0.40 -36.78
CA LYS A 653 3.24 0.85 -38.09
C LYS A 653 4.22 2.02 -37.99
N GLU A 654 4.06 2.89 -36.99
CA GLU A 654 4.98 3.99 -36.72
C GLU A 654 6.30 3.49 -36.11
N LEU A 655 6.21 2.60 -35.12
CA LEU A 655 7.37 2.09 -34.38
C LEU A 655 8.16 1.05 -35.16
N TYR A 656 7.46 0.22 -35.94
CA TYR A 656 8.00 -0.90 -36.67
C TYR A 656 7.74 -0.70 -38.16
N SER A 657 8.80 -0.73 -38.96
CA SER A 657 8.73 -0.50 -40.42
C SER A 657 8.27 -1.74 -41.20
N GLU A 658 7.29 -2.48 -40.67
CA GLU A 658 6.73 -3.68 -41.31
C GLU A 658 5.86 -3.28 -42.52
N ARG A 659 6.09 -3.94 -43.67
CA ARG A 659 5.43 -3.60 -44.95
C ARG A 659 4.99 -4.84 -45.72
N ASP A 660 3.82 -4.78 -46.35
CA ASP A 660 3.35 -5.74 -47.34
C ASP A 660 3.56 -5.17 -48.74
N CYS A 661 4.28 -5.89 -49.59
CA CYS A 661 4.65 -5.43 -50.91
C CYS A 661 3.98 -6.30 -51.98
N ALA A 662 3.30 -5.65 -52.93
CA ALA A 662 2.75 -6.36 -54.09
C ALA A 662 3.88 -7.07 -54.84
N VAL A 663 3.70 -8.37 -55.13
CA VAL A 663 4.66 -9.11 -55.95
C VAL A 663 4.33 -8.96 -57.43
N ASP A 664 5.34 -8.73 -58.26
CA ASP A 664 5.21 -8.69 -59.71
C ASP A 664 4.96 -10.08 -60.32
N GLU A 665 4.83 -10.15 -61.65
CA GLU A 665 4.60 -11.40 -62.39
C GLU A 665 5.68 -12.47 -62.16
N TYR A 666 6.87 -12.06 -61.71
CA TYR A 666 8.01 -12.93 -61.44
C TYR A 666 8.18 -13.24 -59.95
N GLY A 667 7.28 -12.76 -59.10
CA GLY A 667 7.31 -12.98 -57.65
C GLY A 667 8.22 -12.01 -56.89
N TYR A 668 8.71 -10.94 -57.53
CA TYR A 668 9.53 -9.92 -56.86
C TYR A 668 8.66 -8.86 -56.20
N PRO A 669 9.01 -8.40 -54.98
CA PRO A 669 8.36 -7.25 -54.38
C PRO A 669 8.51 -6.03 -55.27
N ASN A 670 7.39 -5.40 -55.61
CA ASN A 670 7.36 -4.07 -56.12
C ASN A 670 7.54 -3.10 -54.94
N THR A 671 8.77 -2.65 -54.71
CA THR A 671 9.12 -1.73 -53.61
C THR A 671 8.40 -0.38 -53.71
N SER A 672 7.92 0.00 -54.91
CA SER A 672 7.08 1.18 -55.12
C SER A 672 5.60 0.98 -54.74
N GLN A 673 5.20 -0.25 -54.40
CA GLN A 673 3.85 -0.66 -53.99
C GLN A 673 3.89 -1.47 -52.69
N CYS A 674 4.64 -0.95 -51.71
CA CYS A 674 4.64 -1.48 -50.34
C CYS A 674 3.75 -0.62 -49.44
N GLU A 675 2.83 -1.25 -48.73
CA GLU A 675 1.95 -0.59 -47.76
C GLU A 675 2.38 -0.97 -46.33
N PRO A 676 2.41 -0.03 -45.37
CA PRO A 676 2.65 -0.35 -43.97
C PRO A 676 1.58 -1.29 -43.42
N ILE A 677 2.01 -2.36 -42.74
CA ILE A 677 1.15 -3.38 -42.12
C ILE A 677 1.50 -3.55 -40.63
N CYS A 678 0.58 -4.13 -39.87
CA CYS A 678 0.70 -4.39 -38.43
C CYS A 678 0.46 -5.87 -38.08
N VAL A 679 0.80 -6.77 -39.01
CA VAL A 679 0.65 -8.23 -38.82
C VAL A 679 1.42 -8.73 -37.59
N GLY A 680 2.56 -8.12 -37.28
CA GLY A 680 3.34 -8.45 -36.09
C GLY A 680 2.73 -7.96 -34.77
N ALA A 681 1.78 -7.01 -34.79
CA ALA A 681 1.20 -6.42 -33.58
C ALA A 681 0.46 -7.46 -32.72
N TYR A 682 0.52 -7.25 -31.40
CA TYR A 682 -0.20 -8.01 -30.38
C TYR A 682 -0.23 -7.22 -29.08
N GLY A 683 -1.11 -7.65 -28.17
CA GLY A 683 -1.42 -6.94 -26.95
C GLY A 683 -2.89 -6.51 -26.94
N GLU A 684 -3.30 -5.93 -25.83
CA GLU A 684 -4.65 -5.44 -25.62
C GLU A 684 -4.57 -4.10 -24.90
N ILE A 685 -5.06 -3.05 -25.56
CA ILE A 685 -5.10 -1.72 -24.96
C ILE A 685 -6.27 -1.69 -23.95
N SER A 686 -5.94 -1.55 -22.67
CA SER A 686 -6.93 -1.31 -21.62
C SER A 686 -7.31 0.18 -21.53
N ASP A 687 -8.45 0.48 -20.91
CA ASP A 687 -8.86 1.85 -20.59
C ASP A 687 -7.80 2.58 -19.75
N ALA A 688 -7.12 1.85 -18.86
CA ALA A 688 -6.01 2.40 -18.05
C ALA A 688 -4.79 2.76 -18.92
N CYS A 689 -4.46 1.95 -19.94
CA CYS A 689 -3.42 2.26 -20.91
C CYS A 689 -3.77 3.50 -21.74
N LEU A 690 -5.03 3.59 -22.22
CA LEU A 690 -5.52 4.75 -22.97
C LEU A 690 -5.38 6.02 -22.14
N ALA A 691 -5.93 6.01 -20.92
CA ALA A 691 -5.91 7.17 -20.04
C ALA A 691 -4.48 7.65 -19.70
N ALA A 692 -3.51 6.73 -19.63
CA ALA A 692 -2.14 7.05 -19.30
C ALA A 692 -1.29 7.50 -20.52
N TYR A 693 -1.52 6.93 -21.70
CA TYR A 693 -0.55 6.99 -22.82
C TYR A 693 -1.14 7.26 -24.22
N GLU A 694 -2.38 7.73 -24.35
CA GLU A 694 -3.08 7.97 -25.64
C GLU A 694 -2.20 8.65 -26.72
N VAL A 695 -1.31 9.56 -26.33
CA VAL A 695 -0.48 10.37 -27.25
C VAL A 695 0.95 9.85 -27.45
N ASP A 696 1.37 8.78 -26.77
CA ASP A 696 2.73 8.25 -26.80
C ASP A 696 2.70 6.80 -27.30
N CYS A 697 2.83 6.61 -28.62
CA CYS A 697 2.72 5.29 -29.25
C CYS A 697 3.69 4.25 -28.67
N ALA A 698 4.91 4.65 -28.30
CA ALA A 698 5.88 3.73 -27.71
C ALA A 698 5.40 3.21 -26.34
N LYS A 699 4.87 4.08 -25.49
CA LYS A 699 4.34 3.68 -24.18
C LYS A 699 3.01 2.96 -24.28
N LEU A 700 2.13 3.39 -25.18
CA LEU A 700 0.83 2.75 -25.37
C LEU A 700 0.98 1.29 -25.82
N GLU A 701 1.88 1.05 -26.76
CA GLU A 701 2.16 -0.26 -27.32
C GLU A 701 2.88 -1.17 -26.28
N ALA A 702 3.83 -0.62 -25.51
CA ALA A 702 4.42 -1.29 -24.35
C ALA A 702 3.40 -1.62 -23.23
N CYS A 703 2.48 -0.70 -22.95
CA CYS A 703 1.39 -0.89 -21.98
C CYS A 703 0.45 -2.02 -22.42
N ALA A 704 0.08 -2.04 -23.70
CA ALA A 704 -0.79 -3.07 -24.28
C ALA A 704 -0.22 -4.50 -24.18
N ARG A 705 1.11 -4.63 -24.03
CA ARG A 705 1.80 -5.91 -23.79
C ARG A 705 2.10 -6.21 -22.33
N GLY A 706 1.86 -5.27 -21.42
CA GLY A 706 2.20 -5.44 -20.02
C GLY A 706 3.66 -5.24 -19.68
N GLU A 707 4.39 -4.45 -20.46
CA GLU A 707 5.77 -4.14 -20.14
C GLU A 707 5.86 -3.32 -18.84
N LEU A 708 6.78 -3.72 -17.98
CA LEU A 708 6.89 -3.19 -16.62
C LEU A 708 7.10 -1.68 -16.57
N GLU A 709 7.71 -1.09 -17.60
CA GLU A 709 8.02 0.35 -17.66
C GLU A 709 6.84 1.21 -18.12
N ALA A 710 5.80 0.58 -18.64
CA ALA A 710 4.59 1.22 -19.15
C ALA A 710 3.33 0.67 -18.47
N GLN A 711 3.43 0.11 -17.25
CA GLN A 711 2.26 -0.30 -16.49
C GLN A 711 1.45 0.94 -16.06
N PRO A 712 0.14 0.99 -16.35
CA PRO A 712 -0.67 2.13 -16.02
C PRO A 712 -1.02 2.13 -14.52
N PRO A 713 -1.33 3.29 -13.91
CA PRO A 713 -1.92 3.31 -12.58
C PRO A 713 -3.32 2.67 -12.64
N CYS A 714 -3.60 1.74 -11.74
CA CYS A 714 -4.91 1.08 -11.71
C CYS A 714 -5.97 1.93 -10.97
N PRO A 715 -7.24 1.85 -11.40
CA PRO A 715 -8.37 2.38 -10.63
C PRO A 715 -8.44 1.82 -9.22
N ALA A 716 -9.14 2.54 -8.33
CA ALA A 716 -9.35 2.08 -6.96
C ALA A 716 -10.11 0.74 -6.93
N GLY A 717 -9.57 -0.23 -6.18
CA GLY A 717 -10.11 -1.59 -6.12
C GLY A 717 -9.57 -2.54 -7.19
N GLU A 718 -8.71 -2.05 -8.08
CA GLU A 718 -8.03 -2.86 -9.09
C GLU A 718 -6.51 -2.90 -8.85
N VAL A 719 -5.87 -3.92 -9.40
CA VAL A 719 -4.42 -4.12 -9.30
C VAL A 719 -3.84 -4.60 -10.63
N ASN A 720 -2.60 -4.20 -10.92
CA ASN A 720 -1.89 -4.67 -12.09
C ASN A 720 -1.53 -6.15 -11.93
N LEU A 721 -2.00 -6.99 -12.86
CA LEU A 721 -1.43 -8.32 -13.04
C LEU A 721 0.02 -8.19 -13.49
N ALA A 722 0.96 -8.62 -12.67
CA ALA A 722 2.38 -8.50 -13.00
C ALA A 722 2.77 -9.23 -14.31
N THR A 723 2.00 -10.22 -14.75
CA THR A 723 2.25 -10.96 -16.00
C THR A 723 1.89 -10.17 -17.25
N THR A 724 0.71 -9.54 -17.28
CA THR A 724 0.13 -8.83 -18.45
C THR A 724 0.05 -7.31 -18.30
N GLY A 725 0.36 -6.76 -17.12
CA GLY A 725 0.23 -5.32 -16.82
C GLY A 725 -1.19 -4.78 -16.95
N GLN A 726 -2.20 -5.65 -16.99
CA GLN A 726 -3.61 -5.25 -17.03
C GLN A 726 -4.13 -5.03 -15.61
N CYS A 727 -4.94 -3.99 -15.42
CA CYS A 727 -5.67 -3.77 -14.19
C CYS A 727 -6.84 -4.74 -14.08
N VAL A 728 -6.90 -5.46 -12.97
CA VAL A 728 -8.00 -6.39 -12.67
C VAL A 728 -8.58 -6.09 -11.30
N ALA A 729 -9.89 -6.25 -11.16
CA ALA A 729 -10.57 -6.07 -9.89
C ALA A 729 -10.10 -7.10 -8.86
N LEU A 730 -9.85 -6.63 -7.63
CA LEU A 730 -9.71 -7.49 -6.47
C LEU A 730 -11.08 -8.09 -6.12
N CYS A 731 -11.09 -9.29 -5.57
CA CYS A 731 -12.32 -9.96 -5.13
C CYS A 731 -12.15 -10.70 -3.80
N SER A 732 -13.28 -11.19 -3.27
CA SER A 732 -13.36 -12.07 -2.09
C SER A 732 -14.70 -12.82 -2.12
N ASP A 733 -14.92 -13.74 -1.18
CA ASP A 733 -16.21 -14.41 -1.02
C ASP A 733 -17.37 -13.42 -0.78
N GLU A 734 -17.10 -12.29 -0.12
CA GLU A 734 -18.08 -11.24 0.19
C GLU A 734 -18.25 -10.22 -0.96
N ARG A 735 -17.24 -10.13 -1.84
CA ARG A 735 -17.23 -9.27 -3.03
C ARG A 735 -16.85 -10.11 -4.25
N PRO A 736 -17.81 -10.87 -4.80
CA PRO A 736 -17.57 -11.66 -5.99
C PRO A 736 -17.38 -10.77 -7.21
N CYS A 737 -16.71 -11.33 -8.21
CA CYS A 737 -16.47 -10.65 -9.47
C CYS A 737 -17.76 -10.30 -10.21
N ALA A 738 -17.80 -9.13 -10.84
CA ALA A 738 -18.89 -8.75 -11.74
C ALA A 738 -18.93 -9.67 -12.96
N GLU A 739 -17.75 -10.00 -13.49
CA GLU A 739 -17.53 -10.95 -14.57
C GLU A 739 -16.33 -11.85 -14.24
N GLY A 740 -16.36 -13.09 -14.71
CA GLY A 740 -15.29 -14.07 -14.45
C GLY A 740 -15.41 -14.77 -13.09
N THR A 741 -14.27 -15.25 -12.60
CA THR A 741 -14.11 -16.03 -11.39
C THR A 741 -13.10 -15.40 -10.45
N CYS A 742 -13.38 -15.45 -9.16
CA CYS A 742 -12.45 -14.96 -8.14
C CYS A 742 -11.36 -16.01 -7.91
N THR A 743 -10.11 -15.65 -8.19
CA THR A 743 -8.98 -16.60 -8.20
C THR A 743 -7.82 -16.10 -7.33
N PRO A 744 -7.13 -17.00 -6.60
CA PRO A 744 -5.97 -16.62 -5.81
C PRO A 744 -4.82 -16.06 -6.68
N TYR A 745 -4.23 -14.96 -6.24
CA TYR A 745 -3.11 -14.32 -6.91
C TYR A 745 -2.20 -13.63 -5.88
N ARG A 746 -1.00 -14.17 -5.67
CA ARG A 746 0.07 -13.58 -4.84
C ARG A 746 -0.42 -13.15 -3.43
N GLY A 747 -1.16 -14.01 -2.73
CA GLY A 747 -1.69 -13.69 -1.39
C GLY A 747 -3.01 -12.90 -1.37
N ALA A 748 -3.48 -12.43 -2.53
CA ALA A 748 -4.78 -11.81 -2.72
C ALA A 748 -5.70 -12.67 -3.58
N GLN A 749 -6.89 -12.14 -3.94
CA GLN A 749 -7.76 -12.73 -4.96
C GLN A 749 -8.16 -11.68 -6.00
N VAL A 750 -8.18 -12.07 -7.27
CA VAL A 750 -8.47 -11.19 -8.41
C VAL A 750 -9.49 -11.83 -9.35
N CYS A 751 -10.23 -10.98 -10.06
CA CYS A 751 -11.20 -11.38 -11.07
C CYS A 751 -10.54 -11.76 -12.39
N ARG A 752 -10.89 -12.94 -12.91
CA ARG A 752 -10.33 -13.54 -14.13
C ARG A 752 -11.32 -14.34 -14.94
#